data_AF-A0A7K9EI61-F1
#
_entry.id   AF-A0A7K9EI61-F1
#
_cell.length_a   1.000
_cell.length_b   1.000
_cell.length_c   1.000
_cell.angle_alpha   90.00
_cell.angle_beta   90.00
_cell.angle_gamma   90.00
#
_symmetry.space_group_name_H-M   'P 1'
#
loop_
_entity.id
_entity.type
_entity.pdbx_description
1 polymer ?
#
loop_
_entity_poly.entity_id
_entity_poly.type
_entity_poly.pdbx_seq_one_letter_code
_entity_poly.pdbx_strand_id
1 'polypeptide(L)'
;GITYLDHAGSALFPESLLKAFTDDLRSNVYGNPHSQNISSKLTYDTIEHVRYRILQHFHTTAEDYTIIFTSGCTAALKLVAEAFPWIPEGTKQPSSRFCYLTDSHTSVVGMRGITASMNVLSVPIKPKEILLTERNRLPAEQQNCTTPHLFSYPAQSNFSGTKYPLSWIRDIKSGKLCPIKIPGKWFVLLDAASYVSSSPLDLGVHQADFIPISFYKIFGFPTGIGALLVNNRIAPLLRKTYFGGGTAAAYLVGEDFYFPRKSIAERFEDGTVSFLDIIALKHGFDVLEKLTGGMEKIKQHTFVLAHYTYTVLSTLKYANGAPVVRIYSNTDFSNPDVQGPIINFNVLDENGEVIGFSQVDKMAGLYNIHIRTGCFCNTGACQMHLGISNEDIQRNLQAGHVCGDDIDLVDGRPTGSVRISFGYTSSFEDAQAFLKFIIATRLSKMDTEIPLQSSVTKLTTESVPDDNADKLSPIPHISDREVRNNSSVTRMTGSWQPPEAEVESIRAALSETAVPTRRRGGKPITVTNIYLYPIKSCSAFEVTEWPVGNQGLLYDRNWMVVNQNGVCMTQKQEPRLCLVNPSVDLKKKIMIIQAEGMDPISISLEENTGKEAVICESKVCSHRVKTYDCGEEIAGWFSMFLGRPCRLIRQSSDMKNKLHQKNTKASTTNISLSLVNEAQYLLINVASILQLKEHISARLEEPLEIEELIRRFRANIVISAPESFEEEEWAEISIGALRFQVVGPCSRCQIICIDQQSGERNKEFLQSLSATRGRKTNFGIYLMNQPLRSSLPDILLVGSQVLPVLKENTEIQPPTSSEEKCSG
;
A
#
# COMPACT_ATOMS: atom_id res chain seq x y z
N GLY A 1 -3.03 7.92 -18.21
CA GLY A 1 -3.33 8.61 -16.94
C GLY A 1 -3.29 7.62 -15.79
N ILE A 2 -3.46 8.11 -14.55
CA ILE A 2 -3.68 7.26 -13.36
C ILE A 2 -5.18 7.06 -13.21
N THR A 3 -5.62 5.82 -12.96
CA THR A 3 -7.01 5.52 -12.58
C THR A 3 -7.05 5.31 -11.07
N TYR A 4 -7.66 6.24 -10.34
CA TYR A 4 -7.70 6.23 -8.89
C TYR A 4 -9.05 5.74 -8.36
N LEU A 5 -9.06 4.59 -7.69
CA LEU A 5 -10.26 3.90 -7.21
C LEU A 5 -10.22 3.62 -5.68
N ASP A 6 -9.52 4.43 -4.90
CA ASP A 6 -9.48 4.36 -3.42
C ASP A 6 -10.14 5.57 -2.74
N HIS A 7 -11.20 6.11 -3.32
CA HIS A 7 -11.95 7.26 -2.78
C HIS A 7 -12.56 7.02 -1.39
N ALA A 8 -12.89 5.77 -1.03
CA ALA A 8 -13.33 5.41 0.32
C ALA A 8 -12.17 5.46 1.35
N GLY A 9 -10.93 5.34 0.87
CA GLY A 9 -9.71 5.59 1.65
C GLY A 9 -9.48 7.08 1.83
N SER A 10 -9.35 7.82 0.73
CA SER A 10 -9.20 9.28 0.70
C SER A 10 -9.70 9.83 -0.63
N ALA A 11 -10.34 11.00 -0.64
CA ALA A 11 -10.62 11.68 -1.91
C ALA A 11 -9.34 12.33 -2.47
N LEU A 12 -9.39 12.69 -3.76
CA LEU A 12 -8.40 13.57 -4.38
C LEU A 12 -8.90 15.02 -4.28
N PHE A 13 -7.97 15.97 -4.17
CA PHE A 13 -8.29 17.39 -4.18
C PHE A 13 -8.12 17.99 -5.58
N PRO A 14 -9.00 18.91 -6.00
CA PRO A 14 -8.85 19.61 -7.27
C PRO A 14 -7.86 20.77 -7.11
N GLU A 15 -7.12 21.09 -8.19
CA GLU A 15 -6.16 22.20 -8.21
C GLU A 15 -6.82 23.54 -7.85
N SER A 16 -8.08 23.74 -8.26
CA SER A 16 -8.84 24.96 -7.95
C SER A 16 -9.02 25.22 -6.46
N LEU A 17 -9.06 24.17 -5.63
CA LEU A 17 -9.10 24.30 -4.17
C LEU A 17 -7.79 24.89 -3.66
N LEU A 18 -6.66 24.28 -4.04
CA LEU A 18 -5.34 24.75 -3.60
C LEU A 18 -5.05 26.16 -4.08
N LYS A 19 -5.44 26.50 -5.30
CA LYS A 19 -5.28 27.86 -5.84
C LYS A 19 -6.07 28.87 -5.02
N ALA A 20 -7.36 28.64 -4.80
CA ALA A 20 -8.21 29.54 -4.02
C ALA A 20 -7.71 29.71 -2.57
N PHE A 21 -7.30 28.62 -1.92
CA PHE A 21 -6.73 28.66 -0.58
C PHE A 21 -5.40 29.41 -0.54
N THR A 22 -4.50 29.17 -1.50
CA THR A 22 -3.19 29.83 -1.53
C THR A 22 -3.33 31.33 -1.81
N ASP A 23 -4.25 31.72 -2.70
CA ASP A 23 -4.52 33.12 -2.99
C ASP A 23 -5.11 33.84 -1.75
N ASP A 24 -5.98 33.16 -0.99
CA ASP A 24 -6.49 33.67 0.29
C ASP A 24 -5.35 33.91 1.31
N LEU A 25 -4.43 32.95 1.47
CA LEU A 25 -3.26 33.12 2.35
C LEU A 25 -2.28 34.19 1.89
N ARG A 26 -2.22 34.50 0.59
CA ARG A 26 -1.38 35.60 0.06
C ARG A 26 -1.99 36.97 0.32
N SER A 27 -3.31 37.05 0.33
CA SER A 27 -4.05 38.31 0.53
C SER A 27 -4.33 38.61 2.00
N ASN A 28 -4.32 37.59 2.88
CA ASN A 28 -4.70 37.73 4.28
C ASN A 28 -3.60 37.25 5.24
N VAL A 29 -3.54 37.87 6.42
CA VAL A 29 -2.66 37.44 7.52
C VAL A 29 -3.52 36.78 8.59
N TYR A 30 -3.37 35.47 8.77
CA TYR A 30 -4.07 34.70 9.80
C TYR A 30 -3.18 34.52 11.04
N GLY A 31 -3.63 35.09 12.16
CA GLY A 31 -2.98 34.97 13.47
C GLY A 31 -3.59 33.87 14.33
N ASN A 32 -2.98 33.57 15.47
CA ASN A 32 -3.58 32.67 16.47
C ASN A 32 -4.92 33.25 16.97
N PRO A 33 -6.05 32.51 16.91
CA PRO A 33 -7.39 33.06 17.14
C PRO A 33 -7.65 33.54 18.58
N HIS A 34 -6.75 33.30 19.53
CA HIS A 34 -6.94 33.67 20.94
C HIS A 34 -6.41 35.06 21.32
N SER A 35 -5.85 35.82 20.38
CA SER A 35 -5.37 37.19 20.60
C SER A 35 -6.38 38.25 20.15
N GLN A 36 -6.22 39.49 20.62
CA GLN A 36 -7.13 40.61 20.31
C GLN A 36 -6.75 41.44 19.08
N ASN A 37 -5.64 41.11 18.42
CA ASN A 37 -5.17 41.82 17.22
C ASN A 37 -6.04 41.49 15.98
N ILE A 38 -5.92 42.31 14.93
CA ILE A 38 -6.77 42.24 13.74
C ILE A 38 -6.66 40.88 13.03
N SER A 39 -5.45 40.35 12.86
CA SER A 39 -5.24 39.05 12.20
C SER A 39 -5.83 37.89 13.00
N SER A 40 -5.86 37.99 14.33
CA SER A 40 -6.45 36.96 15.20
C SER A 40 -7.97 37.01 15.18
N LYS A 41 -8.57 38.21 15.15
CA LYS A 41 -10.02 38.39 14.95
C LYS A 41 -10.47 37.84 13.59
N LEU A 42 -9.74 38.16 12.53
CA LEU A 42 -9.99 37.59 11.19
C LEU A 42 -9.97 36.06 11.22
N THR A 43 -8.97 35.44 11.86
CA THR A 43 -8.91 33.98 12.02
C THR A 43 -10.14 33.46 12.77
N TYR A 44 -10.48 34.06 13.91
CA TYR A 44 -11.64 33.66 14.71
C TYR A 44 -12.95 33.75 13.90
N ASP A 45 -13.20 34.89 13.27
CA ASP A 45 -14.42 35.12 12.48
C ASP A 45 -14.50 34.15 11.29
N THR A 46 -13.37 33.83 10.67
CA THR A 46 -13.31 32.85 9.57
C THR A 46 -13.59 31.43 10.06
N ILE A 47 -13.06 31.03 11.23
CA ILE A 47 -13.36 29.74 11.86
C ILE A 47 -14.87 29.61 12.12
N GLU A 48 -15.49 30.64 12.70
CA GLU A 48 -16.93 30.62 13.00
C GLU A 48 -17.78 30.59 11.72
N HIS A 49 -17.36 31.32 10.68
CA HIS A 49 -17.99 31.22 9.36
C HIS A 49 -17.90 29.80 8.77
N VAL A 50 -16.76 29.13 8.92
CA VAL A 50 -16.60 27.74 8.49
C VAL A 50 -17.51 26.80 9.28
N ARG A 51 -17.68 26.98 10.60
CA ARG A 51 -18.65 26.19 11.39
C ARG A 51 -20.06 26.35 10.83
N TYR A 52 -20.47 27.58 10.55
CA TYR A 52 -21.78 27.84 9.94
C TYR A 52 -21.92 27.17 8.58
N ARG A 53 -20.89 27.25 7.72
CA ARG A 53 -20.88 26.57 6.42
C ARG A 53 -21.00 25.05 6.54
N ILE A 54 -20.37 24.44 7.54
CA ILE A 54 -20.49 23.00 7.83
C ILE A 54 -21.93 22.66 8.25
N LEU A 55 -22.53 23.45 9.15
CA LEU A 55 -23.92 23.23 9.58
C LEU A 55 -24.90 23.32 8.40
N GLN A 56 -24.72 24.32 7.52
CA GLN A 56 -25.51 24.46 6.29
C GLN A 56 -25.37 23.24 5.37
N HIS A 57 -24.15 22.72 5.18
CA HIS A 57 -23.91 21.54 4.36
C HIS A 57 -24.67 20.30 4.85
N PHE A 58 -24.89 20.20 6.16
CA PHE A 58 -25.66 19.12 6.79
C PHE A 58 -27.14 19.49 7.06
N HIS A 59 -27.63 20.56 6.44
CA HIS A 59 -29.01 21.06 6.58
C HIS A 59 -29.47 21.23 8.04
N THR A 60 -28.60 21.83 8.87
CA THR A 60 -28.90 22.12 10.27
C THR A 60 -28.44 23.52 10.67
N THR A 61 -28.80 23.94 11.88
CA THR A 61 -28.46 25.26 12.43
C THR A 61 -27.58 25.16 13.68
N ALA A 62 -27.07 26.32 14.12
CA ALA A 62 -26.24 26.43 15.31
C ALA A 62 -27.05 26.26 16.62
N GLU A 63 -28.38 26.40 16.55
CA GLU A 63 -29.29 26.10 17.65
C GLU A 63 -29.43 24.60 17.88
N ASP A 64 -29.41 23.80 16.80
CA ASP A 64 -29.59 22.34 16.89
C ASP A 64 -28.28 21.59 17.11
N TYR A 65 -27.18 22.03 16.49
CA TYR A 65 -25.88 21.34 16.56
C TYR A 65 -24.71 22.29 16.79
N THR A 66 -23.73 21.81 17.55
CA THR A 66 -22.41 22.43 17.66
C THR A 66 -21.38 21.60 16.88
N ILE A 67 -20.51 22.28 16.15
CA ILE A 67 -19.32 21.70 15.52
C ILE A 67 -18.16 21.75 16.53
N ILE A 68 -17.49 20.63 16.75
CA ILE A 68 -16.22 20.53 17.49
C ILE A 68 -15.16 20.05 16.50
N PHE A 69 -14.14 20.86 16.20
CA PHE A 69 -13.05 20.44 15.32
C PHE A 69 -12.16 19.41 16.02
N THR A 70 -11.76 18.40 15.26
CA THR A 70 -10.88 17.32 15.72
C THR A 70 -9.88 17.00 14.61
N SER A 71 -8.88 16.15 14.88
CA SER A 71 -7.95 15.73 13.82
C SER A 71 -8.55 14.73 12.81
N GLY A 72 -9.80 14.30 13.00
CA GLY A 72 -10.49 13.34 12.14
C GLY A 72 -11.60 12.58 12.87
N CYS A 73 -12.28 11.69 12.14
CA CYS A 73 -13.40 10.89 12.67
C CYS A 73 -12.94 10.02 13.85
N THR A 74 -11.75 9.44 13.77
CA THR A 74 -11.17 8.65 14.87
C THR A 74 -11.01 9.46 16.16
N ALA A 75 -10.55 10.73 16.06
CA ALA A 75 -10.41 11.60 17.23
C ALA A 75 -11.78 12.02 17.78
N ALA A 76 -12.76 12.30 16.91
CA ALA A 76 -14.14 12.56 17.29
C ALA A 76 -14.80 11.37 18.03
N LEU A 77 -14.62 10.15 17.52
CA LEU A 77 -15.11 8.91 18.16
C LEU A 77 -14.48 8.71 19.55
N LYS A 78 -13.15 8.89 19.64
CA LYS A 78 -12.43 8.82 20.91
C LYS A 78 -12.96 9.85 21.91
N LEU A 79 -13.17 11.09 21.47
CA LEU A 79 -13.71 12.16 22.32
C LEU A 79 -15.10 11.81 22.86
N VAL A 80 -15.98 11.22 22.04
CA VAL A 80 -17.29 10.74 22.56
C VAL A 80 -17.09 9.63 23.59
N ALA A 81 -16.22 8.64 23.32
CA ALA A 81 -15.97 7.56 24.26
C ALA A 81 -15.45 8.06 25.61
N GLU A 82 -14.60 9.08 25.63
CA GLU A 82 -14.04 9.68 26.85
C GLU A 82 -15.03 10.59 27.57
N ALA A 83 -15.89 11.30 26.82
CA ALA A 83 -16.74 12.35 27.37
C ALA A 83 -18.20 11.95 27.64
N PHE A 84 -18.65 10.81 27.12
CA PHE A 84 -20.01 10.33 27.33
C PHE A 84 -20.24 9.98 28.82
N PRO A 85 -21.42 10.29 29.39
CA PRO A 85 -21.69 10.14 30.83
C PRO A 85 -21.95 8.68 31.22
N TRP A 86 -20.96 7.81 31.08
CA TRP A 86 -21.08 6.40 31.38
C TRP A 86 -21.37 6.13 32.86
N ILE A 87 -22.21 5.14 33.13
CA ILE A 87 -22.47 4.60 34.47
C ILE A 87 -21.77 3.23 34.58
N PRO A 88 -20.74 3.08 35.44
CA PRO A 88 -20.02 1.81 35.63
C PRO A 88 -20.88 0.72 36.26
N GLU A 89 -20.52 -0.55 36.02
CA GLU A 89 -21.01 -1.69 36.80
C GLU A 89 -20.58 -1.60 38.27
N GLY A 90 -21.41 -2.15 39.16
CA GLY A 90 -21.20 -2.10 40.61
C GLY A 90 -21.69 -0.82 41.31
N THR A 91 -22.24 0.14 40.57
CA THR A 91 -22.92 1.31 41.15
C THR A 91 -24.35 0.96 41.61
N LYS A 92 -24.96 1.83 42.43
CA LYS A 92 -26.37 1.68 42.84
C LYS A 92 -27.37 1.86 41.69
N GLN A 93 -26.93 2.40 40.55
CA GLN A 93 -27.75 2.65 39.36
C GLN A 93 -27.50 1.56 38.31
N PRO A 94 -28.46 1.30 37.40
CA PRO A 94 -28.22 0.40 36.27
C PRO A 94 -27.04 0.91 35.43
N SER A 95 -26.13 0.02 35.07
CA SER A 95 -24.91 0.37 34.34
C SER A 95 -25.18 0.63 32.86
N SER A 96 -24.40 1.53 32.27
CA SER A 96 -24.46 1.87 30.86
C SER A 96 -24.05 0.70 29.96
N ARG A 97 -24.39 0.81 28.68
CA ARG A 97 -24.00 -0.16 27.65
C ARG A 97 -23.52 0.60 26.43
N PHE A 98 -22.42 0.14 25.86
CA PHE A 98 -21.95 0.59 24.56
C PHE A 98 -22.24 -0.49 23.53
N CYS A 99 -23.22 -0.27 22.66
CA CYS A 99 -23.55 -1.18 21.59
C CYS A 99 -23.03 -0.63 20.26
N TYR A 100 -22.51 -1.50 19.40
CA TYR A 100 -22.05 -1.09 18.09
C TYR A 100 -22.29 -2.17 17.04
N LEU A 101 -22.52 -1.78 15.78
CA LEU A 101 -22.61 -2.76 14.70
C LEU A 101 -21.26 -3.42 14.44
N THR A 102 -21.24 -4.73 14.18
CA THR A 102 -20.02 -5.45 13.82
C THR A 102 -19.42 -4.98 12.49
N ASP A 103 -20.21 -4.33 11.62
CA ASP A 103 -19.76 -3.67 10.39
C ASP A 103 -19.19 -2.25 10.63
N SER A 104 -18.80 -1.92 11.86
CA SER A 104 -18.22 -0.60 12.16
C SER A 104 -16.72 -0.58 11.89
N HIS A 105 -16.22 0.59 11.48
CA HIS A 105 -14.79 0.83 11.35
C HIS A 105 -14.05 0.58 12.69
N THR A 106 -12.79 0.14 12.63
CA THR A 106 -11.94 -0.17 13.80
C THR A 106 -11.93 0.95 14.85
N SER A 107 -12.07 2.22 14.44
CA SER A 107 -12.16 3.36 15.37
C SER A 107 -13.36 3.29 16.32
N VAL A 108 -14.52 2.78 15.87
CA VAL A 108 -15.68 2.52 16.75
C VAL A 108 -15.39 1.35 17.68
N VAL A 109 -14.78 0.27 17.14
CA VAL A 109 -14.38 -0.89 17.94
C VAL A 109 -13.37 -0.49 19.02
N GLY A 110 -12.48 0.46 18.74
CA GLY A 110 -11.50 0.99 19.68
C GLY A 110 -12.12 1.64 20.93
N MET A 111 -13.36 2.16 20.84
CA MET A 111 -14.08 2.72 21.99
C MET A 111 -14.27 1.70 23.11
N ARG A 112 -14.28 0.39 22.79
CA ARG A 112 -14.37 -0.72 23.77
C ARG A 112 -13.30 -0.61 24.84
N GLY A 113 -12.06 -0.25 24.47
CA GLY A 113 -10.95 -0.13 25.41
C GLY A 113 -11.23 0.93 26.47
N ILE A 114 -11.81 2.07 26.06
CA ILE A 114 -12.17 3.17 26.97
C ILE A 114 -13.34 2.74 27.86
N THR A 115 -14.41 2.19 27.29
CA THR A 115 -15.57 1.73 28.08
C THR A 115 -15.20 0.63 29.08
N ALA A 116 -14.32 -0.30 28.70
CA ALA A 116 -13.83 -1.34 29.60
C ALA A 116 -13.02 -0.75 30.77
N SER A 117 -12.18 0.25 30.51
CA SER A 117 -11.45 0.94 31.58
C SER A 117 -12.36 1.68 32.57
N MET A 118 -13.58 2.01 32.14
CA MET A 118 -14.64 2.60 32.95
C MET A 118 -15.63 1.55 33.51
N ASN A 119 -15.31 0.26 33.46
CA ASN A 119 -16.20 -0.83 33.90
C ASN A 119 -17.60 -0.81 33.24
N VAL A 120 -17.65 -0.51 31.93
CA VAL A 120 -18.86 -0.45 31.11
C VAL A 120 -18.80 -1.53 30.04
N LEU A 121 -19.84 -2.35 29.96
CA LEU A 121 -19.92 -3.45 29.01
C LEU A 121 -20.14 -2.94 27.58
N SER A 122 -19.30 -3.43 26.67
CA SER A 122 -19.44 -3.28 25.22
C SER A 122 -20.15 -4.50 24.60
N VAL A 123 -21.14 -4.27 23.74
CA VAL A 123 -21.92 -5.32 23.08
C VAL A 123 -21.86 -5.17 21.56
N PRO A 124 -21.17 -6.08 20.83
CA PRO A 124 -21.23 -6.11 19.38
C PRO A 124 -22.60 -6.62 18.90
N ILE A 125 -23.19 -5.96 17.92
CA ILE A 125 -24.50 -6.30 17.33
C ILE A 125 -24.31 -6.61 15.85
N LYS A 126 -24.80 -7.76 15.38
CA LYS A 126 -24.75 -8.06 13.93
C LYS A 126 -25.83 -7.26 13.20
N PRO A 127 -25.57 -6.74 11.98
CA PRO A 127 -26.57 -6.04 11.18
C PRO A 127 -27.90 -6.81 10.99
N LYS A 128 -27.84 -8.14 10.89
CA LYS A 128 -29.05 -8.99 10.78
C LYS A 128 -29.91 -8.98 12.05
N GLU A 129 -29.31 -8.84 13.23
CA GLU A 129 -30.03 -8.89 14.52
C GLU A 129 -30.91 -7.64 14.71
N ILE A 130 -30.42 -6.48 14.27
CA ILE A 130 -31.18 -5.23 14.37
C ILE A 130 -32.33 -5.19 13.35
N LEU A 131 -32.11 -5.70 12.12
CA LEU A 131 -33.16 -5.85 11.09
C LEU A 131 -34.27 -6.84 11.51
N LEU A 132 -33.92 -7.90 12.23
CA LEU A 132 -34.91 -8.84 12.78
C LEU A 132 -35.75 -8.20 13.89
N THR A 133 -35.13 -7.35 14.70
CA THR A 133 -35.82 -6.60 15.76
C THR A 133 -36.80 -5.58 15.17
N GLU A 134 -36.47 -4.98 14.02
CA GLU A 134 -37.36 -4.07 13.28
C GLU A 134 -38.68 -4.72 12.84
N ARG A 135 -38.66 -6.03 12.51
CA ARG A 135 -39.85 -6.80 12.12
C ARG A 135 -40.75 -7.17 13.30
N ASN A 136 -40.20 -7.30 14.50
CA ASN A 136 -40.89 -7.75 15.71
C ASN A 136 -41.19 -6.56 16.65
N ARG A 137 -41.95 -5.57 16.16
CA ARG A 137 -42.35 -4.36 16.89
C ARG A 137 -43.28 -4.67 18.06
N LEU A 138 -42.73 -5.05 19.20
CA LEU A 138 -43.46 -5.04 20.47
C LEU A 138 -43.09 -3.77 21.25
N PRO A 139 -44.05 -3.01 21.79
CA PRO A 139 -43.76 -1.83 22.60
C PRO A 139 -42.91 -2.21 23.81
N ALA A 140 -41.81 -1.49 24.04
CA ALA A 140 -41.10 -1.57 25.30
C ALA A 140 -41.95 -0.90 26.40
N GLU A 141 -42.10 -1.56 27.55
CA GLU A 141 -42.69 -0.94 28.73
C GLU A 141 -41.86 0.28 29.14
N GLN A 142 -42.52 1.43 29.34
CA GLN A 142 -41.88 2.63 29.86
C GLN A 142 -41.47 2.38 31.32
N GLN A 143 -40.22 1.97 31.53
CA GLN A 143 -39.60 2.05 32.84
C GLN A 143 -38.88 3.39 32.98
N ASN A 144 -39.06 4.05 34.14
CA ASN A 144 -38.48 5.35 34.52
C ASN A 144 -36.93 5.33 34.67
N CYS A 145 -36.22 4.51 33.91
CA CYS A 145 -34.76 4.39 33.94
C CYS A 145 -34.12 5.42 33.00
N THR A 146 -33.26 6.28 33.56
CA THR A 146 -32.55 7.34 32.82
C THR A 146 -31.09 7.00 32.49
N THR A 147 -30.66 5.76 32.77
CA THR A 147 -29.30 5.29 32.48
C THR A 147 -28.96 5.50 31.00
N PRO A 148 -27.87 6.21 30.68
CA PRO A 148 -27.50 6.48 29.30
C PRO A 148 -26.83 5.26 28.65
N HIS A 149 -27.34 4.84 27.51
CA HIS A 149 -26.74 3.83 26.64
C HIS A 149 -26.36 4.48 25.31
N LEU A 150 -25.27 4.03 24.68
CA LEU A 150 -24.83 4.54 23.39
C LEU A 150 -24.89 3.42 22.36
N PHE A 151 -25.57 3.67 21.24
CA PHE A 151 -25.51 2.82 20.06
C PHE A 151 -24.73 3.52 18.95
N SER A 152 -23.70 2.86 18.44
CA SER A 152 -22.89 3.34 17.33
C SER A 152 -23.10 2.48 16.09
N TYR A 153 -23.38 3.11 14.96
CA TYR A 153 -23.42 2.40 13.68
C TYR A 153 -22.96 3.29 12.53
N PRO A 154 -22.36 2.70 11.47
CA PRO A 154 -22.01 3.45 10.28
C PRO A 154 -23.26 3.80 9.48
N ALA A 155 -23.32 5.01 8.93
CA ALA A 155 -24.33 5.35 7.93
C ALA A 155 -24.09 4.59 6.60
N GLN A 156 -22.82 4.29 6.29
CA GLN A 156 -22.41 3.49 5.14
C GLN A 156 -21.23 2.60 5.52
N SER A 157 -21.30 1.30 5.21
CA SER A 157 -20.17 0.40 5.35
C SER A 157 -19.01 0.84 4.47
N ASN A 158 -17.84 1.06 5.06
CA ASN A 158 -16.61 1.32 4.31
C ASN A 158 -16.04 0.05 3.66
N PHE A 159 -16.62 -1.13 3.96
CA PHE A 159 -16.25 -2.42 3.38
C PHE A 159 -17.07 -2.70 2.11
N SER A 160 -18.40 -2.76 2.22
CA SER A 160 -19.30 -3.17 1.12
C SER A 160 -20.02 -2.01 0.42
N GLY A 161 -19.98 -0.81 0.97
CA GLY A 161 -20.77 0.34 0.49
C GLY A 161 -22.24 0.29 0.87
N THR A 162 -22.73 -0.74 1.56
CA THR A 162 -24.12 -0.80 2.01
C THR A 162 -24.45 0.38 2.93
N LYS A 163 -25.58 1.05 2.68
CA LYS A 163 -26.09 2.16 3.49
C LYS A 163 -27.12 1.63 4.49
N TYR A 164 -26.95 2.01 5.75
CA TYR A 164 -27.87 1.63 6.81
C TYR A 164 -29.00 2.66 6.94
N PRO A 165 -30.23 2.25 7.29
CA PRO A 165 -31.36 3.17 7.37
C PRO A 165 -31.14 4.29 8.40
N LEU A 166 -31.13 5.54 7.94
CA LEU A 166 -31.07 6.70 8.85
C LEU A 166 -32.32 6.83 9.73
N SER A 167 -33.42 6.15 9.38
CA SER A 167 -34.63 6.05 10.22
C SER A 167 -34.35 5.38 11.57
N TRP A 168 -33.34 4.51 11.67
CA TRP A 168 -32.93 3.87 12.92
C TRP A 168 -32.58 4.88 14.01
N ILE A 169 -32.09 6.08 13.65
CA ILE A 169 -31.81 7.15 14.63
C ILE A 169 -33.07 7.46 15.44
N ARG A 170 -34.17 7.74 14.75
CA ARG A 170 -35.45 8.08 15.38
C ARG A 170 -36.00 6.87 16.12
N ASP A 171 -35.97 5.70 15.49
CA ASP A 171 -36.62 4.51 16.03
C ASP A 171 -35.89 3.99 17.29
N ILE A 172 -34.57 4.12 17.36
CA ILE A 172 -33.78 3.83 18.57
C ILE A 172 -34.05 4.83 19.68
N LYS A 173 -34.00 6.13 19.36
CA LYS A 173 -34.27 7.20 20.34
C LYS A 173 -35.69 7.15 20.88
N SER A 174 -36.66 6.66 20.10
CA SER A 174 -38.05 6.47 20.54
C SER A 174 -38.30 5.11 21.22
N GLY A 175 -37.31 4.22 21.32
CA GLY A 175 -37.46 2.88 21.87
C GLY A 175 -38.27 1.90 20.99
N LYS A 176 -38.51 2.24 19.72
CA LYS A 176 -39.15 1.34 18.73
C LYS A 176 -38.19 0.26 18.25
N LEU A 177 -36.90 0.59 18.19
CA LEU A 177 -35.81 -0.30 17.84
C LEU A 177 -34.83 -0.34 19.02
N CYS A 178 -34.61 -1.50 19.61
CA CYS A 178 -33.71 -1.64 20.76
C CYS A 178 -32.52 -2.50 20.35
N PRO A 179 -31.28 -1.97 20.30
CA PRO A 179 -30.09 -2.77 20.02
C PRO A 179 -29.97 -3.98 20.96
N ILE A 180 -30.31 -3.76 22.23
CA ILE A 180 -30.54 -4.78 23.24
C ILE A 180 -31.74 -4.36 24.12
N LYS A 181 -32.50 -5.33 24.63
CA LYS A 181 -33.68 -5.08 25.47
C LYS A 181 -33.25 -4.86 26.93
N ILE A 182 -32.92 -3.62 27.28
CA ILE A 182 -32.61 -3.19 28.65
C ILE A 182 -33.28 -1.85 28.97
N PRO A 183 -33.60 -1.57 30.25
CA PRO A 183 -34.13 -0.27 30.67
C PRO A 183 -33.05 0.81 30.57
N GLY A 184 -33.41 1.97 30.03
CA GLY A 184 -32.53 3.14 29.96
C GLY A 184 -32.83 4.03 28.75
N LYS A 185 -32.04 5.10 28.60
CA LYS A 185 -32.15 6.05 27.50
C LYS A 185 -31.06 5.79 26.46
N TRP A 186 -31.47 5.54 25.23
CA TRP A 186 -30.56 5.33 24.11
C TRP A 186 -30.17 6.65 23.42
N PHE A 187 -28.87 6.79 23.18
CA PHE A 187 -28.26 7.82 22.35
C PHE A 187 -27.63 7.16 21.12
N VAL A 188 -27.59 7.91 20.01
CA VAL A 188 -27.13 7.39 18.72
C VAL A 188 -25.90 8.16 18.25
N LEU A 189 -24.81 7.43 18.06
CA LEU A 189 -23.65 7.88 17.31
C LEU A 189 -23.75 7.34 15.88
N LEU A 190 -23.83 8.24 14.90
CA LEU A 190 -23.86 7.90 13.49
C LEU A 190 -22.47 8.13 12.89
N ASP A 191 -21.68 7.07 12.69
CA ASP A 191 -20.42 7.19 11.95
C ASP A 191 -20.71 7.48 10.47
N ALA A 192 -20.61 8.76 10.12
CA ALA A 192 -20.97 9.27 8.80
C ALA A 192 -19.77 9.37 7.86
N ALA A 193 -18.55 9.03 8.31
CA ALA A 193 -17.31 9.35 7.59
C ALA A 193 -17.22 8.74 6.18
N SER A 194 -17.79 7.55 5.96
CA SER A 194 -17.88 6.95 4.62
C SER A 194 -19.12 7.39 3.84
N TYR A 195 -20.18 7.83 4.51
CA TYR A 195 -21.44 8.20 3.88
C TYR A 195 -21.35 9.59 3.26
N VAL A 196 -20.85 10.56 4.02
CA VAL A 196 -20.78 11.98 3.60
C VAL A 196 -19.72 12.25 2.53
N SER A 197 -18.89 11.28 2.17
CA SER A 197 -17.98 11.38 1.01
C SER A 197 -18.70 11.29 -0.33
N SER A 198 -19.93 10.75 -0.34
CA SER A 198 -20.66 10.47 -1.58
C SER A 198 -22.18 10.65 -1.48
N SER A 199 -22.72 10.97 -0.30
CA SER A 199 -24.17 11.05 -0.08
C SER A 199 -24.55 12.26 0.77
N PRO A 200 -25.70 12.91 0.50
CA PRO A 200 -26.20 14.00 1.33
C PRO A 200 -26.71 13.46 2.67
N LEU A 201 -26.39 14.18 3.73
CA LEU A 201 -26.90 13.93 5.09
C LEU A 201 -27.68 15.17 5.54
N ASP A 202 -28.95 14.99 5.86
CA ASP A 202 -29.83 16.04 6.38
C ASP A 202 -30.09 15.79 7.88
N LEU A 203 -29.46 16.61 8.73
CA LEU A 203 -29.61 16.53 10.18
C LEU A 203 -30.86 17.25 10.68
N GLY A 204 -31.52 18.08 9.86
CA GLY A 204 -32.86 18.59 10.14
C GLY A 204 -33.91 17.47 10.17
N VAL A 205 -33.71 16.43 9.35
CA VAL A 205 -34.55 15.21 9.33
C VAL A 205 -34.03 14.12 10.27
N HIS A 206 -32.72 13.85 10.24
CA HIS A 206 -32.11 12.70 10.91
C HIS A 206 -31.22 13.13 12.09
N GLN A 207 -31.86 13.48 13.21
CA GLN A 207 -31.20 14.07 14.38
C GLN A 207 -30.43 13.07 15.26
N ALA A 208 -29.28 12.58 14.78
CA ALA A 208 -28.35 11.77 15.56
C ALA A 208 -27.68 12.60 16.69
N ASP A 209 -27.28 11.96 17.78
CA ASP A 209 -26.72 12.67 18.94
C ASP A 209 -25.26 13.08 18.69
N PHE A 210 -24.52 12.23 17.98
CA PHE A 210 -23.11 12.41 17.65
C PHE A 210 -22.83 12.01 16.21
N ILE A 211 -22.15 12.86 15.44
CA ILE A 211 -21.79 12.59 14.05
C ILE A 211 -20.31 12.91 13.82
N PRO A 212 -19.41 11.92 13.90
CA PRO A 212 -18.01 12.09 13.57
C PRO A 212 -17.77 12.04 12.05
N ILE A 213 -16.93 12.94 11.53
CA ILE A 213 -16.59 13.03 10.11
C ILE A 213 -15.10 13.32 9.87
N SER A 214 -14.64 13.15 8.63
CA SER A 214 -13.30 13.55 8.18
C SER A 214 -13.41 14.24 6.82
N PHE A 215 -12.91 15.47 6.72
CA PHE A 215 -13.13 16.30 5.53
C PHE A 215 -12.29 15.86 4.34
N TYR A 216 -11.13 15.23 4.56
CA TYR A 216 -10.31 14.69 3.48
C TYR A 216 -10.98 13.57 2.68
N LYS A 217 -11.99 12.90 3.25
CA LYS A 217 -12.81 11.94 2.51
C LYS A 217 -13.82 12.61 1.58
N ILE A 218 -14.12 13.89 1.82
CA ILE A 218 -15.01 14.71 0.99
C ILE A 218 -14.20 15.48 -0.05
N PHE A 219 -13.08 16.11 0.35
CA PHE A 219 -12.35 17.06 -0.49
C PHE A 219 -10.92 16.61 -0.88
N GLY A 220 -10.35 15.61 -0.22
CA GLY A 220 -8.95 15.19 -0.38
C GLY A 220 -7.92 16.06 0.36
N PHE A 221 -8.20 17.35 0.54
CA PHE A 221 -7.38 18.29 1.31
C PHE A 221 -8.27 19.17 2.20
N PRO A 222 -7.85 19.46 3.45
CA PRO A 222 -6.65 18.95 4.14
C PRO A 222 -6.88 17.62 4.87
N THR A 223 -5.82 16.83 5.09
CA THR A 223 -5.90 15.46 5.64
C THR A 223 -5.99 15.37 7.16
N GLY A 224 -5.60 16.44 7.88
CA GLY A 224 -5.46 16.47 9.34
C GLY A 224 -6.65 17.05 10.11
N ILE A 225 -7.81 17.26 9.46
CA ILE A 225 -8.97 17.90 10.06
C ILE A 225 -10.24 17.05 9.87
N GLY A 226 -11.03 16.97 10.93
CA GLY A 226 -12.37 16.42 10.97
C GLY A 226 -13.22 17.21 11.95
N ALA A 227 -14.41 16.68 12.23
CA ALA A 227 -15.31 17.29 13.20
C ALA A 227 -16.15 16.23 13.91
N LEU A 228 -16.57 16.58 15.11
CA LEU A 228 -17.70 15.98 15.79
C LEU A 228 -18.85 16.98 15.76
N LEU A 229 -19.96 16.63 15.12
CA LEU A 229 -21.21 17.35 15.29
C LEU A 229 -21.94 16.77 16.50
N VAL A 230 -22.29 17.63 17.46
CA VAL A 230 -22.97 17.25 18.69
C VAL A 230 -24.32 17.94 18.75
N ASN A 231 -25.38 17.16 18.98
CA ASN A 231 -26.71 17.74 19.17
C ASN A 231 -26.74 18.57 20.47
N ASN A 232 -27.18 19.83 20.39
CA ASN A 232 -27.12 20.77 21.50
C ASN A 232 -27.99 20.36 22.69
N ARG A 233 -29.02 19.51 22.48
CA ARG A 233 -29.86 18.99 23.57
C ARG A 233 -29.11 18.03 24.50
N ILE A 234 -28.03 17.41 24.01
CA ILE A 234 -27.26 16.40 24.75
C ILE A 234 -25.84 16.87 25.09
N ALA A 235 -25.35 17.93 24.45
CA ALA A 235 -24.02 18.48 24.72
C ALA A 235 -23.77 18.88 26.20
N PRO A 236 -24.78 19.39 26.96
CA PRO A 236 -24.61 19.61 28.40
C PRO A 236 -24.41 18.34 29.23
N LEU A 237 -24.67 17.15 28.69
CA LEU A 237 -24.44 15.88 29.37
C LEU A 237 -22.99 15.40 29.25
N LEU A 238 -22.23 15.88 28.26
CA LEU A 238 -20.83 15.51 28.08
C LEU A 238 -19.96 16.02 29.24
N ARG A 239 -19.05 15.17 29.69
CA ARG A 239 -18.15 15.39 30.83
C ARG A 239 -16.72 15.16 30.38
N LYS A 240 -15.92 16.21 30.30
CA LYS A 240 -14.49 16.11 29.94
C LYS A 240 -13.66 16.20 31.22
N THR A 241 -12.74 15.26 31.41
CA THR A 241 -11.83 15.22 32.58
C THR A 241 -10.56 16.01 32.34
N TYR A 242 -10.06 16.03 31.10
CA TYR A 242 -8.90 16.80 30.69
C TYR A 242 -9.29 18.23 30.26
N PHE A 243 -8.46 19.22 30.56
CA PHE A 243 -8.58 20.57 30.03
C PHE A 243 -7.23 21.09 29.53
N GLY A 244 -7.23 21.69 28.34
CA GLY A 244 -6.10 22.42 27.78
C GLY A 244 -6.30 23.93 27.78
N GLY A 245 -5.31 24.66 27.26
CA GLY A 245 -5.44 26.10 26.98
C GLY A 245 -6.68 26.38 26.12
N GLY A 246 -7.33 27.51 26.32
CA GLY A 246 -8.57 27.87 25.60
C GLY A 246 -9.85 27.24 26.16
N THR A 247 -9.77 26.12 26.89
CA THR A 247 -10.98 25.41 27.38
C THR A 247 -11.45 25.84 28.76
N ALA A 248 -10.54 26.35 29.60
CA ALA A 248 -10.84 26.85 30.95
C ALA A 248 -11.25 28.32 30.91
N ALA A 249 -12.29 28.69 31.65
CA ALA A 249 -12.55 30.09 31.99
C ALA A 249 -11.78 30.51 33.24
N ALA A 250 -11.63 29.60 34.22
CA ALA A 250 -10.79 29.77 35.40
C ALA A 250 -10.34 28.40 35.92
N TYR A 251 -9.16 28.31 36.54
CA TYR A 251 -8.70 27.12 37.26
C TYR A 251 -7.65 27.51 38.31
N LEU A 252 -7.48 26.68 39.34
CA LEU A 252 -6.40 26.82 40.32
C LEU A 252 -5.32 25.76 40.05
N VAL A 253 -4.07 26.09 40.35
CA VAL A 253 -2.92 25.20 40.12
C VAL A 253 -2.74 24.19 41.26
N GLY A 254 -3.00 24.62 42.50
CA GLY A 254 -2.79 23.81 43.70
C GLY A 254 -4.02 23.06 44.20
N GLU A 255 -5.18 23.28 43.59
CA GLU A 255 -6.47 22.74 44.04
C GLU A 255 -7.26 22.17 42.86
N ASP A 256 -8.11 21.19 43.14
CA ASP A 256 -9.06 20.64 42.16
C ASP A 256 -10.24 21.61 41.96
N PHE A 257 -9.92 22.77 41.36
CA PHE A 257 -10.86 23.80 40.98
C PHE A 257 -10.69 24.12 39.49
N TYR A 258 -11.70 23.80 38.71
CA TYR A 258 -11.76 24.06 37.27
C TYR A 258 -13.16 24.54 36.89
N PHE A 259 -13.21 25.65 36.14
CA PHE A 259 -14.45 26.17 35.56
C PHE A 259 -14.33 26.20 34.03
N PRO A 260 -15.07 25.36 33.29
CA PRO A 260 -15.01 25.33 31.83
C PRO A 260 -15.60 26.58 31.19
N ARG A 261 -15.16 26.89 29.95
CA ARG A 261 -15.83 27.86 29.07
C ARG A 261 -17.29 27.46 28.84
N LYS A 262 -18.16 28.44 28.56
CA LYS A 262 -19.59 28.19 28.32
C LYS A 262 -19.87 27.54 26.96
N SER A 263 -19.13 27.94 25.92
CA SER A 263 -19.29 27.39 24.58
C SER A 263 -18.94 25.90 24.56
N ILE A 264 -19.78 25.09 23.91
CA ILE A 264 -19.52 23.65 23.75
C ILE A 264 -18.25 23.44 22.91
N ALA A 265 -18.06 24.18 21.82
CA ALA A 265 -16.86 24.06 20.99
C ALA A 265 -15.58 24.32 21.80
N GLU A 266 -15.52 25.46 22.51
CA GLU A 266 -14.35 25.84 23.33
C GLU A 266 -14.06 24.83 24.44
N ARG A 267 -15.07 24.16 25.01
CA ARG A 267 -14.86 23.12 26.05
C ARG A 267 -14.10 21.90 25.53
N PHE A 268 -14.24 21.60 24.24
CA PHE A 268 -13.75 20.35 23.65
C PHE A 268 -12.61 20.53 22.66
N GLU A 269 -12.25 21.78 22.31
CA GLU A 269 -11.12 22.12 21.46
C GLU A 269 -9.92 22.58 22.31
N ASP A 270 -9.03 21.63 22.63
CA ASP A 270 -7.85 21.93 23.44
C ASP A 270 -6.80 22.70 22.65
N GLY A 271 -6.36 23.82 23.22
CA GLY A 271 -5.29 24.65 22.65
C GLY A 271 -5.72 25.35 21.37
N THR A 272 -4.74 25.66 20.53
CA THR A 272 -4.99 26.28 19.24
C THR A 272 -5.40 25.24 18.21
N VAL A 273 -6.61 25.38 17.68
CA VAL A 273 -7.11 24.54 16.57
C VAL A 273 -6.27 24.74 15.31
N SER A 274 -6.30 23.77 14.38
CA SER A 274 -5.62 23.88 13.08
C SER A 274 -6.34 24.89 12.17
N PHE A 275 -6.21 26.17 12.49
CA PHE A 275 -7.02 27.23 11.90
C PHE A 275 -6.81 27.37 10.39
N LEU A 276 -5.60 27.15 9.88
CA LEU A 276 -5.34 27.16 8.43
C LEU A 276 -6.04 25.99 7.71
N ASP A 277 -6.03 24.79 8.33
CA ASP A 277 -6.76 23.64 7.77
C ASP A 277 -8.27 23.88 7.82
N ILE A 278 -8.78 24.53 8.87
CA ILE A 278 -10.19 24.92 8.98
C ILE A 278 -10.55 25.95 7.89
N ILE A 279 -9.70 26.95 7.66
CA ILE A 279 -9.90 27.94 6.57
C ILE A 279 -9.92 27.24 5.21
N ALA A 280 -9.05 26.26 4.97
CA ALA A 280 -9.07 25.48 3.73
C ALA A 280 -10.40 24.75 3.49
N LEU A 281 -11.14 24.36 4.55
CA LEU A 281 -12.46 23.75 4.40
C LEU A 281 -13.46 24.67 3.71
N LYS A 282 -13.40 25.99 3.96
CA LYS A 282 -14.23 26.98 3.27
C LYS A 282 -14.11 26.80 1.76
N HIS A 283 -12.87 26.81 1.27
CA HIS A 283 -12.54 26.65 -0.14
C HIS A 283 -12.92 25.26 -0.66
N GLY A 284 -12.78 24.22 0.17
CA GLY A 284 -13.24 22.86 -0.13
C GLY A 284 -14.74 22.81 -0.42
N PHE A 285 -15.58 23.38 0.44
CA PHE A 285 -17.03 23.44 0.23
C PHE A 285 -17.41 24.27 -1.00
N ASP A 286 -16.79 25.43 -1.19
CA ASP A 286 -17.10 26.33 -2.32
C ASP A 286 -16.75 25.66 -3.65
N VAL A 287 -15.60 24.98 -3.74
CA VAL A 287 -15.17 24.26 -4.94
C VAL A 287 -16.00 23.01 -5.18
N LEU A 288 -16.34 22.24 -4.14
CA LEU A 288 -17.19 21.06 -4.28
C LEU A 288 -18.55 21.45 -4.89
N GLU A 289 -19.20 22.49 -4.34
CA GLU A 289 -20.47 22.99 -4.85
C GLU A 289 -20.34 23.49 -6.29
N LYS A 290 -19.29 24.26 -6.60
CA LYS A 290 -19.04 24.78 -7.94
C LYS A 290 -18.82 23.69 -8.99
N LEU A 291 -18.07 22.63 -8.65
CA LEU A 291 -17.74 21.55 -9.59
C LEU A 291 -18.88 20.56 -9.78
N THR A 292 -19.64 20.28 -8.71
CA THR A 292 -20.59 19.15 -8.70
C THR A 292 -22.05 19.57 -8.66
N GLY A 293 -22.34 20.79 -8.21
CA GLY A 293 -23.70 21.27 -7.94
C GLY A 293 -24.38 20.58 -6.74
N GLY A 294 -23.59 20.02 -5.82
CA GLY A 294 -24.06 19.50 -4.54
C GLY A 294 -24.02 17.98 -4.38
N MET A 295 -24.23 17.53 -3.15
CA MET A 295 -24.07 16.12 -2.75
C MET A 295 -25.07 15.15 -3.41
N GLU A 296 -26.26 15.60 -3.79
CA GLU A 296 -27.23 14.73 -4.48
C GLU A 296 -26.73 14.33 -5.87
N LYS A 297 -26.11 15.26 -6.62
CA LYS A 297 -25.48 14.96 -7.91
C LYS A 297 -24.28 14.03 -7.75
N ILE A 298 -23.48 14.22 -6.69
CA ILE A 298 -22.38 13.31 -6.35
C ILE A 298 -22.90 11.91 -6.05
N LYS A 299 -24.00 11.77 -5.29
CA LYS A 299 -24.63 10.47 -5.00
C LYS A 299 -25.01 9.76 -6.29
N GLN A 300 -25.72 10.43 -7.19
CA GLN A 300 -26.15 9.84 -8.45
C GLN A 300 -24.96 9.49 -9.36
N HIS A 301 -24.01 10.41 -9.54
CA HIS A 301 -22.82 10.21 -10.37
C HIS A 301 -22.01 8.98 -9.93
N THR A 302 -21.63 8.96 -8.65
CA THR A 302 -20.78 7.89 -8.11
C THR A 302 -21.52 6.56 -8.06
N PHE A 303 -22.83 6.57 -7.81
CA PHE A 303 -23.66 5.37 -7.89
C PHE A 303 -23.73 4.81 -9.31
N VAL A 304 -23.92 5.64 -10.33
CA VAL A 304 -23.98 5.17 -11.74
C VAL A 304 -22.67 4.50 -12.15
N LEU A 305 -21.52 5.07 -11.77
CA LEU A 305 -20.21 4.46 -12.04
C LEU A 305 -20.07 3.09 -11.34
N ALA A 306 -20.49 3.02 -10.07
CA ALA A 306 -20.45 1.77 -9.31
C ALA A 306 -21.43 0.73 -9.86
N HIS A 307 -22.66 1.12 -10.20
CA HIS A 307 -23.68 0.25 -10.78
C HIS A 307 -23.23 -0.31 -12.14
N TYR A 308 -22.71 0.53 -13.03
CA TYR A 308 -22.14 0.09 -14.31
C TYR A 308 -21.02 -0.94 -14.11
N THR A 309 -20.06 -0.61 -13.24
CA THR A 309 -18.90 -1.48 -12.97
C THR A 309 -19.34 -2.81 -12.34
N TYR A 310 -20.23 -2.76 -11.36
CA TYR A 310 -20.82 -3.94 -10.71
C TYR A 310 -21.53 -4.85 -11.73
N THR A 311 -22.36 -4.25 -12.60
CA THR A 311 -23.14 -4.98 -13.61
C THR A 311 -22.20 -5.74 -14.53
N VAL A 312 -21.20 -5.08 -15.12
CA VAL A 312 -20.25 -5.76 -16.00
C VAL A 312 -19.46 -6.82 -15.25
N LEU A 313 -18.87 -6.50 -14.08
CA LEU A 313 -18.10 -7.46 -13.28
C LEU A 313 -18.88 -8.73 -12.94
N SER A 314 -20.16 -8.58 -12.57
CA SER A 314 -21.02 -9.71 -12.19
C SER A 314 -21.33 -10.66 -13.36
N THR A 315 -21.19 -10.19 -14.60
CA THR A 315 -21.44 -10.97 -15.81
C THR A 315 -20.21 -11.68 -16.36
N LEU A 316 -19.00 -11.30 -15.91
CA LEU A 316 -17.74 -11.88 -16.42
C LEU A 316 -17.61 -13.34 -15.99
N LYS A 317 -17.42 -14.22 -16.97
CA LYS A 317 -17.25 -15.67 -16.80
C LYS A 317 -16.11 -16.18 -17.68
N TYR A 318 -15.45 -17.23 -17.22
CA TYR A 318 -14.55 -18.04 -18.03
C TYR A 318 -15.34 -18.90 -19.05
N ALA A 319 -14.67 -19.46 -20.07
CA ALA A 319 -15.28 -20.38 -21.04
C ALA A 319 -16.07 -21.54 -20.40
N ASN A 320 -15.62 -22.03 -19.24
CA ASN A 320 -16.30 -23.11 -18.50
C ASN A 320 -17.53 -22.63 -17.71
N GLY A 321 -17.89 -21.35 -17.79
CA GLY A 321 -19.01 -20.73 -17.09
C GLY A 321 -18.72 -20.29 -15.65
N ALA A 322 -17.52 -20.53 -15.12
CA ALA A 322 -17.13 -20.10 -13.78
C ALA A 322 -17.01 -18.56 -13.71
N PRO A 323 -17.43 -17.91 -12.61
CA PRO A 323 -17.34 -16.47 -12.47
C PRO A 323 -15.89 -15.98 -12.31
N VAL A 324 -15.58 -14.81 -12.88
CA VAL A 324 -14.23 -14.20 -12.75
C VAL A 324 -14.01 -13.54 -11.39
N VAL A 325 -15.09 -13.08 -10.74
CA VAL A 325 -15.02 -12.41 -9.44
C VAL A 325 -16.09 -12.92 -8.48
N ARG A 326 -15.79 -12.88 -7.19
CA ARG A 326 -16.76 -13.03 -6.10
C ARG A 326 -16.98 -11.68 -5.45
N ILE A 327 -18.15 -11.08 -5.67
CA ILE A 327 -18.51 -9.77 -5.12
C ILE A 327 -19.13 -9.92 -3.73
N TYR A 328 -18.69 -9.10 -2.78
CA TYR A 328 -19.20 -9.01 -1.42
C TYR A 328 -20.07 -7.77 -1.24
N SER A 329 -21.38 -7.97 -1.28
CA SER A 329 -22.37 -6.91 -1.09
C SER A 329 -23.59 -7.46 -0.35
N ASN A 330 -24.30 -6.59 0.37
CA ASN A 330 -25.63 -6.90 0.94
C ASN A 330 -26.78 -6.42 0.05
N THR A 331 -26.46 -5.75 -1.06
CA THR A 331 -27.42 -5.21 -2.04
C THR A 331 -27.07 -5.67 -3.45
N ASP A 332 -27.99 -5.47 -4.38
CA ASP A 332 -27.85 -5.74 -5.82
C ASP A 332 -27.44 -4.50 -6.63
N PHE A 333 -26.99 -3.42 -5.96
CA PHE A 333 -26.69 -2.13 -6.60
C PHE A 333 -27.86 -1.56 -7.41
N SER A 334 -29.12 -1.84 -7.04
CA SER A 334 -30.30 -1.31 -7.75
C SER A 334 -30.69 0.12 -7.37
N ASN A 335 -30.32 0.59 -6.17
CA ASN A 335 -30.78 1.87 -5.64
C ASN A 335 -29.65 2.66 -4.92
N PRO A 336 -29.43 3.95 -5.27
CA PRO A 336 -28.41 4.80 -4.65
C PRO A 336 -28.66 5.09 -3.16
N ASP A 337 -29.87 4.92 -2.64
CA ASP A 337 -30.17 5.19 -1.22
C ASP A 337 -29.78 4.03 -0.30
N VAL A 338 -29.60 2.82 -0.84
CA VAL A 338 -29.20 1.62 -0.06
C VAL A 338 -27.76 1.18 -0.36
N GLN A 339 -27.15 1.68 -1.44
CA GLN A 339 -25.81 1.30 -1.86
C GLN A 339 -24.98 2.53 -2.24
N GLY A 340 -23.78 2.63 -1.67
CA GLY A 340 -22.77 3.62 -2.00
C GLY A 340 -21.81 3.15 -3.09
N PRO A 341 -20.86 4.00 -3.48
CA PRO A 341 -20.02 3.78 -4.65
C PRO A 341 -18.79 2.89 -4.38
N ILE A 342 -18.94 1.89 -3.50
CA ILE A 342 -17.89 0.95 -3.11
C ILE A 342 -18.25 -0.43 -3.64
N ILE A 343 -17.31 -1.08 -4.31
CA ILE A 343 -17.43 -2.48 -4.76
C ILE A 343 -16.29 -3.27 -4.13
N ASN A 344 -16.64 -4.34 -3.45
CA ASN A 344 -15.71 -5.21 -2.76
C ASN A 344 -15.79 -6.63 -3.33
N PHE A 345 -14.66 -7.24 -3.64
CA PHE A 345 -14.62 -8.53 -4.30
C PHE A 345 -13.27 -9.25 -4.10
N ASN A 346 -13.25 -10.55 -4.39
CA ASN A 346 -12.02 -11.27 -4.72
C ASN A 346 -12.07 -11.68 -6.20
N VAL A 347 -10.89 -11.74 -6.84
CA VAL A 347 -10.75 -12.32 -8.18
C VAL A 347 -10.59 -13.83 -8.04
N LEU A 348 -11.24 -14.58 -8.92
CA LEU A 348 -11.21 -16.04 -8.95
C LEU A 348 -10.47 -16.51 -10.22
N ASP A 349 -9.87 -17.70 -10.18
CA ASP A 349 -9.42 -18.39 -11.39
C ASP A 349 -10.53 -19.29 -12.00
N GLU A 350 -10.22 -19.97 -13.09
CA GLU A 350 -11.13 -20.85 -13.83
C GLU A 350 -11.70 -22.02 -13.01
N ASN A 351 -11.00 -22.45 -11.94
CA ASN A 351 -11.46 -23.49 -11.00
C ASN A 351 -12.31 -22.91 -9.86
N GLY A 352 -12.48 -21.59 -9.80
CA GLY A 352 -13.24 -20.90 -8.74
C GLY A 352 -12.45 -20.64 -7.45
N GLU A 353 -11.15 -20.93 -7.43
CA GLU A 353 -10.28 -20.64 -6.28
C GLU A 353 -9.88 -19.15 -6.25
N VAL A 354 -9.62 -18.63 -5.06
CA VAL A 354 -9.29 -17.21 -4.90
C VAL A 354 -7.87 -16.92 -5.38
N ILE A 355 -7.72 -15.82 -6.11
CA ILE A 355 -6.42 -15.21 -6.38
C ILE A 355 -6.14 -14.19 -5.29
N GLY A 356 -4.97 -14.31 -4.66
CA GLY A 356 -4.54 -13.45 -3.56
C GLY A 356 -4.63 -11.97 -3.93
N PHE A 357 -5.14 -11.14 -3.01
CA PHE A 357 -5.35 -9.72 -3.28
C PHE A 357 -4.03 -8.95 -3.48
N SER A 358 -2.89 -9.41 -2.92
CA SER A 358 -1.57 -8.80 -3.14
C SER A 358 -1.16 -8.96 -4.60
N GLN A 359 -1.45 -10.12 -5.20
CA GLN A 359 -1.24 -10.32 -6.64
C GLN A 359 -2.11 -9.37 -7.46
N VAL A 360 -3.40 -9.23 -7.13
CA VAL A 360 -4.32 -8.33 -7.85
C VAL A 360 -3.85 -6.88 -7.77
N ASP A 361 -3.38 -6.41 -6.60
CA ASP A 361 -2.84 -5.06 -6.41
C ASP A 361 -1.56 -4.82 -7.23
N LYS A 362 -0.62 -5.78 -7.18
CA LYS A 362 0.61 -5.74 -8.00
C LYS A 362 0.27 -5.67 -9.49
N MET A 363 -0.74 -6.40 -9.92
CA MET A 363 -1.22 -6.39 -11.31
C MET A 363 -1.91 -5.06 -11.66
N ALA A 364 -2.80 -4.55 -10.82
CA ALA A 364 -3.47 -3.27 -11.04
C ALA A 364 -2.46 -2.11 -11.16
N GLY A 365 -1.41 -2.11 -10.35
CA GLY A 365 -0.34 -1.12 -10.46
C GLY A 365 0.43 -1.17 -11.78
N LEU A 366 0.52 -2.32 -12.47
CA LEU A 366 1.07 -2.39 -13.83
C LEU A 366 0.18 -1.68 -14.86
N TYR A 367 -1.12 -1.59 -14.57
CA TYR A 367 -2.10 -0.84 -15.38
C TYR A 367 -2.28 0.60 -14.90
N ASN A 368 -1.48 1.06 -13.92
CA ASN A 368 -1.59 2.38 -13.31
C ASN A 368 -2.97 2.62 -12.66
N ILE A 369 -3.54 1.54 -12.11
CA ILE A 369 -4.82 1.52 -11.40
C ILE A 369 -4.52 1.39 -9.91
N HIS A 370 -5.08 2.32 -9.12
CA HIS A 370 -4.87 2.37 -7.69
C HIS A 370 -6.12 1.85 -6.99
N ILE A 371 -5.99 0.70 -6.33
CA ILE A 371 -7.05 0.03 -5.58
C ILE A 371 -6.64 -0.12 -4.11
N ARG A 372 -7.54 -0.65 -3.29
CA ARG A 372 -7.23 -0.98 -1.89
C ARG A 372 -7.40 -2.46 -1.65
N THR A 373 -6.58 -3.03 -0.76
CA THR A 373 -6.68 -4.44 -0.36
C THR A 373 -6.70 -4.63 1.16
N GLY A 374 -7.08 -5.84 1.60
CA GLY A 374 -7.14 -6.27 3.00
C GLY A 374 -8.56 -6.25 3.57
N CYS A 375 -8.70 -5.94 4.87
CA CYS A 375 -9.99 -5.82 5.57
C CYS A 375 -10.45 -4.36 5.77
N PHE A 376 -9.76 -3.38 5.20
CA PHE A 376 -10.15 -1.95 5.20
C PHE A 376 -10.47 -1.36 6.58
N CYS A 377 -9.78 -1.82 7.64
CA CYS A 377 -10.09 -1.43 9.01
C CYS A 377 -11.56 -1.69 9.40
N ASN A 378 -12.15 -2.77 8.87
CA ASN A 378 -13.50 -3.24 9.19
C ASN A 378 -13.50 -4.77 9.25
N THR A 379 -12.86 -5.30 10.29
CA THR A 379 -12.66 -6.75 10.47
C THR A 379 -13.99 -7.49 10.61
N GLY A 380 -15.02 -6.89 11.22
CA GLY A 380 -16.30 -7.57 11.38
C GLY A 380 -17.07 -7.74 10.07
N ALA A 381 -17.03 -6.75 9.16
CA ALA A 381 -17.54 -6.94 7.80
C ALA A 381 -16.69 -7.93 6.99
N CYS A 382 -15.36 -7.86 7.14
CA CYS A 382 -14.43 -8.79 6.51
C CYS A 382 -14.74 -10.24 6.91
N GLN A 383 -14.87 -10.51 8.21
CA GLN A 383 -15.25 -11.83 8.73
C GLN A 383 -16.60 -12.30 8.21
N MET A 384 -17.60 -11.41 8.22
CA MET A 384 -18.95 -11.74 7.76
C MET A 384 -18.96 -12.13 6.28
N HIS A 385 -18.34 -11.32 5.41
CA HIS A 385 -18.39 -11.53 3.97
C HIS A 385 -17.46 -12.65 3.48
N LEU A 386 -16.31 -12.84 4.13
CA LEU A 386 -15.37 -13.91 3.79
C LEU A 386 -15.66 -15.24 4.50
N GLY A 387 -16.58 -15.25 5.47
CA GLY A 387 -16.89 -16.45 6.26
C GLY A 387 -15.76 -16.87 7.21
N ILE A 388 -14.96 -15.90 7.67
CA ILE A 388 -13.81 -16.13 8.57
C ILE A 388 -14.31 -16.19 10.02
N SER A 389 -14.07 -17.32 10.69
CA SER A 389 -14.41 -17.49 12.10
C SER A 389 -13.42 -16.76 13.04
N ASN A 390 -13.72 -16.73 14.34
CA ASN A 390 -12.77 -16.15 15.30
C ASN A 390 -11.51 -17.04 15.44
N GLU A 391 -11.68 -18.35 15.34
CA GLU A 391 -10.60 -19.33 15.33
C GLU A 391 -9.73 -19.17 14.08
N ASP A 392 -10.33 -18.89 12.92
CA ASP A 392 -9.59 -18.60 11.69
C ASP A 392 -8.68 -17.38 11.86
N ILE A 393 -9.12 -16.31 12.53
CA ILE A 393 -8.27 -15.15 12.82
C ILE A 393 -7.06 -15.55 13.67
N GLN A 394 -7.27 -16.38 14.70
CA GLN A 394 -6.17 -16.85 15.56
C GLN A 394 -5.18 -17.72 14.78
N ARG A 395 -5.68 -18.60 13.90
CA ARG A 395 -4.84 -19.43 13.01
C ARG A 395 -4.07 -18.58 12.01
N ASN A 396 -4.70 -17.57 11.41
CA ASN A 396 -4.03 -16.65 10.49
C ASN A 396 -2.87 -15.93 11.21
N LEU A 397 -3.08 -15.45 12.44
CA LEU A 397 -2.01 -14.85 13.25
C LEU A 397 -0.86 -15.82 13.54
N GLN A 398 -1.18 -17.08 13.88
CA GLN A 398 -0.18 -18.13 14.08
C GLN A 398 0.60 -18.46 12.80
N ALA A 399 -0.04 -18.32 11.64
CA ALA A 399 0.60 -18.41 10.33
C ALA A 399 1.40 -17.14 9.94
N GLY A 400 1.49 -16.14 10.84
CA GLY A 400 2.25 -14.91 10.65
C GLY A 400 1.46 -13.74 10.06
N HIS A 401 0.15 -13.90 9.80
CA HIS A 401 -0.67 -12.84 9.21
C HIS A 401 -0.94 -11.69 10.19
N VAL A 402 -0.68 -10.47 9.75
CA VAL A 402 -0.97 -9.20 10.40
C VAL A 402 -1.60 -8.22 9.42
N CYS A 403 -2.36 -7.25 9.95
CA CYS A 403 -3.02 -6.27 9.11
C CYS A 403 -2.01 -5.46 8.28
N GLY A 404 -2.13 -5.52 6.95
CA GLY A 404 -1.30 -4.77 6.01
C GLY A 404 -0.06 -5.51 5.52
N ASP A 405 0.10 -6.79 5.83
CA ASP A 405 1.12 -7.63 5.20
C ASP A 405 0.70 -8.14 3.80
N ASP A 406 1.57 -8.95 3.20
CA ASP A 406 1.36 -9.62 1.91
C ASP A 406 0.81 -11.05 2.05
N ILE A 407 0.42 -11.50 3.26
CA ILE A 407 -0.15 -12.84 3.49
C ILE A 407 -1.66 -12.78 3.22
N ASP A 408 -2.01 -12.98 1.95
CA ASP A 408 -3.37 -12.83 1.45
C ASP A 408 -4.20 -14.12 1.39
N LEU A 409 -3.54 -15.28 1.51
CA LEU A 409 -4.14 -16.62 1.53
C LEU A 409 -3.54 -17.49 2.65
N VAL A 410 -4.39 -18.10 3.47
CA VAL A 410 -4.01 -19.12 4.47
C VAL A 410 -4.86 -20.36 4.23
N ASP A 411 -4.22 -21.52 3.98
CA ASP A 411 -4.89 -22.77 3.61
C ASP A 411 -5.89 -22.61 2.44
N GLY A 412 -5.53 -21.79 1.44
CA GLY A 412 -6.38 -21.48 0.29
C GLY A 412 -7.52 -20.49 0.57
N ARG A 413 -7.70 -20.06 1.83
CA ARG A 413 -8.74 -19.09 2.21
C ARG A 413 -8.21 -17.66 2.21
N PRO A 414 -8.95 -16.68 1.67
CA PRO A 414 -8.55 -15.29 1.71
C PRO A 414 -8.55 -14.73 3.13
N THR A 415 -7.51 -13.99 3.49
CA THR A 415 -7.42 -13.23 4.76
C THR A 415 -8.07 -11.83 4.63
N GLY A 416 -8.40 -11.43 3.40
CA GLY A 416 -8.92 -10.12 3.03
C GLY A 416 -9.41 -10.09 1.58
N SER A 417 -9.69 -8.90 1.06
CA SER A 417 -10.33 -8.72 -0.25
C SER A 417 -9.78 -7.51 -0.99
N VAL A 418 -10.28 -7.27 -2.20
CA VAL A 418 -10.01 -6.09 -3.01
C VAL A 418 -11.21 -5.15 -2.94
N ARG A 419 -10.97 -3.85 -2.79
CA ARG A 419 -11.99 -2.80 -2.81
C ARG A 419 -11.64 -1.73 -3.82
N ILE A 420 -12.61 -1.43 -4.67
CA ILE A 420 -12.63 -0.22 -5.48
C ILE A 420 -13.73 0.72 -5.00
N SER A 421 -13.52 2.01 -5.16
CA SER A 421 -14.45 3.04 -4.72
C SER A 421 -14.34 4.27 -5.59
N PHE A 422 -15.49 4.76 -6.06
CA PHE A 422 -15.59 5.95 -6.90
C PHE A 422 -15.86 7.19 -6.05
N GLY A 423 -15.33 8.33 -6.47
CA GLY A 423 -15.58 9.64 -5.88
C GLY A 423 -16.08 10.62 -6.93
N TYR A 424 -16.37 11.86 -6.51
CA TYR A 424 -16.91 12.87 -7.42
C TYR A 424 -15.96 13.26 -8.57
N THR A 425 -14.67 12.96 -8.45
CA THR A 425 -13.67 13.17 -9.50
C THR A 425 -13.47 11.97 -10.42
N SER A 426 -14.05 10.80 -10.12
CA SER A 426 -13.94 9.62 -10.97
C SER A 426 -14.75 9.80 -12.24
N SER A 427 -14.28 9.22 -13.36
CA SER A 427 -15.00 9.26 -14.63
C SER A 427 -15.48 7.89 -15.10
N PHE A 428 -16.22 7.86 -16.21
CA PHE A 428 -16.62 6.61 -16.86
C PHE A 428 -15.42 5.86 -17.44
N GLU A 429 -14.40 6.59 -17.92
CA GLU A 429 -13.15 6.04 -18.41
C GLU A 429 -12.38 5.31 -17.31
N ASP A 430 -12.43 5.78 -16.06
CA ASP A 430 -11.83 5.08 -14.91
C ASP A 430 -12.50 3.73 -14.67
N ALA A 431 -13.84 3.69 -14.70
CA ALA A 431 -14.61 2.44 -14.60
C ALA A 431 -14.25 1.47 -15.74
N GLN A 432 -14.20 1.98 -16.98
CA GLN A 432 -13.83 1.17 -18.15
C GLN A 432 -12.38 0.68 -18.09
N ALA A 433 -11.43 1.52 -17.65
CA ALA A 433 -10.03 1.14 -17.50
C ALA A 433 -9.88 -0.03 -16.51
N PHE A 434 -10.62 0.01 -15.40
CA PHE A 434 -10.66 -1.07 -14.44
C PHE A 434 -11.27 -2.36 -14.99
N LEU A 435 -12.40 -2.27 -15.70
CA LEU A 435 -13.02 -3.44 -16.34
C LEU A 435 -12.11 -4.08 -17.39
N LYS A 436 -11.48 -3.26 -18.24
CA LYS A 436 -10.49 -3.70 -19.23
C LYS A 436 -9.30 -4.40 -18.57
N PHE A 437 -8.86 -3.91 -17.41
CA PHE A 437 -7.82 -4.56 -16.62
C PHE A 437 -8.24 -5.96 -16.15
N ILE A 438 -9.43 -6.13 -15.60
CA ILE A 438 -9.91 -7.45 -15.16
C ILE A 438 -10.02 -8.40 -16.35
N ILE A 439 -10.62 -7.95 -17.46
CA ILE A 439 -10.76 -8.74 -18.69
C ILE A 439 -9.38 -9.14 -19.23
N ALA A 440 -8.49 -8.17 -19.45
CA ALA A 440 -7.17 -8.44 -20.05
C ALA A 440 -6.29 -9.36 -19.20
N THR A 441 -6.45 -9.33 -17.88
CA THR A 441 -5.61 -10.16 -16.99
C THR A 441 -6.21 -11.53 -16.71
N ARG A 442 -7.51 -11.75 -16.91
CA ARG A 442 -8.19 -13.00 -16.54
C ARG A 442 -8.75 -13.78 -17.74
N LEU A 443 -9.22 -13.10 -18.77
CA LEU A 443 -9.91 -13.72 -19.91
C LEU A 443 -8.96 -13.78 -21.11
N SER A 444 -8.98 -14.91 -21.84
CA SER A 444 -8.21 -15.07 -23.07
C SER A 444 -8.90 -14.37 -24.25
N LYS A 445 -8.19 -14.15 -25.38
CA LYS A 445 -8.80 -13.59 -26.61
C LYS A 445 -9.98 -14.42 -27.14
N MET A 446 -10.12 -15.69 -26.74
CA MET A 446 -11.26 -16.55 -27.11
C MET A 446 -12.47 -16.39 -26.19
N ASP A 447 -12.30 -15.81 -25.00
CA ASP A 447 -13.36 -15.58 -24.00
C ASP A 447 -14.08 -14.22 -24.18
N THR A 448 -13.62 -13.37 -25.10
CA THR A 448 -14.03 -11.95 -25.22
C THR A 448 -15.30 -11.67 -26.04
N GLU A 449 -16.06 -12.67 -26.49
CA GLU A 449 -17.37 -12.45 -27.12
C GLU A 449 -18.44 -12.11 -26.06
N ILE A 450 -18.41 -10.87 -25.57
CA ILE A 450 -19.49 -10.26 -24.77
C ILE A 450 -20.11 -9.14 -25.63
N PRO A 451 -21.46 -8.99 -25.68
CA PRO A 451 -22.14 -8.10 -26.61
C PRO A 451 -21.97 -6.63 -26.22
N LEU A 452 -20.88 -6.00 -26.68
CA LEU A 452 -20.85 -4.55 -26.83
C LEU A 452 -21.58 -4.18 -28.12
N GLN A 453 -22.77 -3.60 -27.96
CA GLN A 453 -23.61 -2.87 -28.93
C GLN A 453 -24.95 -3.55 -29.29
N SER A 454 -26.03 -3.17 -28.58
CA SER A 454 -27.35 -2.92 -29.20
C SER A 454 -28.36 -2.31 -28.21
N SER A 455 -28.09 -1.16 -27.59
CA SER A 455 -29.16 -0.36 -26.95
C SER A 455 -28.71 1.04 -26.52
N VAL A 456 -27.98 1.76 -27.37
CA VAL A 456 -27.84 3.23 -27.27
C VAL A 456 -27.77 3.81 -28.68
N THR A 457 -28.86 3.72 -29.44
CA THR A 457 -29.00 4.49 -30.68
C THR A 457 -30.48 4.72 -30.97
N LYS A 458 -31.10 5.60 -30.19
CA LYS A 458 -32.34 6.30 -30.56
C LYS A 458 -32.48 7.50 -29.64
N LEU A 459 -31.83 8.60 -30.03
CA LEU A 459 -32.19 10.00 -29.76
C LEU A 459 -30.98 10.86 -30.13
N THR A 460 -30.88 11.17 -31.43
CA THR A 460 -30.45 12.47 -32.00
C THR A 460 -30.29 12.30 -33.51
N THR A 461 -31.40 12.40 -34.22
CA THR A 461 -31.39 12.87 -35.61
C THR A 461 -31.42 14.39 -35.57
N GLU A 462 -30.38 15.04 -36.09
CA GLU A 462 -30.51 16.02 -37.18
C GLU A 462 -29.13 16.50 -37.62
N SER A 463 -28.86 16.25 -38.89
CA SER A 463 -27.67 16.60 -39.66
C SER A 463 -27.83 17.96 -40.32
N VAL A 464 -26.75 18.73 -40.44
CA VAL A 464 -26.56 19.73 -41.49
C VAL A 464 -25.22 19.43 -42.19
N PRO A 465 -25.19 19.35 -43.53
CA PRO A 465 -24.02 18.92 -44.29
C PRO A 465 -23.12 20.11 -44.68
N ASP A 466 -21.81 19.88 -44.82
CA ASP A 466 -21.09 20.52 -45.92
C ASP A 466 -19.84 19.74 -46.35
N ASP A 467 -19.61 19.82 -47.66
CA ASP A 467 -18.64 19.13 -48.48
C ASP A 467 -17.20 19.64 -48.29
N ASN A 468 -16.21 18.74 -48.40
CA ASN A 468 -15.30 18.73 -49.55
C ASN A 468 -14.21 17.65 -49.45
N ALA A 469 -14.01 17.00 -50.58
CA ALA A 469 -12.98 16.02 -50.88
C ALA A 469 -11.56 16.64 -50.90
N ASP A 470 -10.53 15.84 -50.62
CA ASP A 470 -9.68 15.40 -51.72
C ASP A 470 -8.67 14.29 -51.36
N LYS A 471 -8.38 13.50 -52.39
CA LYS A 471 -7.49 12.33 -52.47
C LYS A 471 -6.01 12.72 -52.43
N LEU A 472 -5.14 11.79 -52.01
CA LEU A 472 -4.10 11.15 -52.83
C LEU A 472 -3.05 10.43 -51.97
N SER A 473 -2.95 9.11 -52.16
CA SER A 473 -1.73 8.33 -51.97
C SER A 473 -0.79 8.50 -53.18
N PRO A 474 0.51 8.23 -53.03
CA PRO A 474 1.05 7.04 -53.71
C PRO A 474 2.14 6.28 -52.93
N ILE A 475 2.28 5.00 -53.31
CA ILE A 475 3.27 3.98 -52.91
C ILE A 475 4.43 3.98 -53.97
N PRO A 476 5.37 3.00 -53.97
CA PRO A 476 6.71 2.94 -53.34
C PRO A 476 7.87 3.11 -54.35
N HIS A 477 9.13 3.15 -53.86
CA HIS A 477 10.29 2.79 -54.67
C HIS A 477 11.28 1.87 -53.93
N ILE A 478 11.58 0.77 -54.61
CA ILE A 478 12.58 -0.28 -54.33
C ILE A 478 13.96 0.20 -54.84
N SER A 479 15.04 -0.13 -54.12
CA SER A 479 16.31 -0.48 -54.78
C SER A 479 17.21 -1.30 -53.85
N ASP A 480 17.47 -2.54 -54.27
CA ASP A 480 18.58 -3.39 -53.84
C ASP A 480 19.95 -2.77 -54.17
N ARG A 481 20.95 -3.05 -53.35
CA ARG A 481 22.33 -3.27 -53.82
C ARG A 481 23.18 -4.04 -52.81
N GLU A 482 23.84 -5.04 -53.36
CA GLU A 482 24.65 -6.05 -52.68
C GLU A 482 26.16 -5.81 -52.92
N VAL A 483 26.99 -6.35 -52.02
CA VAL A 483 28.37 -6.88 -52.22
C VAL A 483 29.59 -5.91 -52.20
N ARG A 484 30.47 -6.01 -51.17
CA ARG A 484 31.79 -6.75 -51.15
C ARG A 484 32.84 -6.20 -50.13
N ASN A 485 33.26 -7.10 -49.24
CA ASN A 485 34.61 -7.52 -48.83
C ASN A 485 35.72 -6.62 -48.24
N ASN A 486 36.31 -7.24 -47.20
CA ASN A 486 37.73 -7.40 -46.82
C ASN A 486 38.42 -6.33 -45.96
N SER A 487 38.85 -6.74 -44.76
CA SER A 487 40.29 -6.94 -44.49
C SER A 487 40.53 -7.74 -43.20
N SER A 488 41.51 -8.63 -43.29
CA SER A 488 42.05 -9.54 -42.28
C SER A 488 43.48 -9.12 -41.96
N VAL A 489 43.91 -9.06 -40.68
CA VAL A 489 45.33 -9.28 -40.29
C VAL A 489 45.43 -9.81 -38.84
N THR A 490 45.77 -11.09 -38.74
CA THR A 490 46.85 -11.75 -37.96
C THR A 490 47.41 -11.13 -36.67
N ARG A 491 47.49 -11.95 -35.60
CA ARG A 491 48.72 -12.13 -34.77
C ARG A 491 48.62 -13.41 -33.91
N MET A 492 49.34 -14.45 -34.31
CA MET A 492 50.57 -14.98 -33.68
C MET A 492 50.37 -15.71 -32.35
N THR A 493 50.44 -17.04 -32.48
CA THR A 493 50.69 -18.05 -31.47
C THR A 493 52.08 -17.90 -30.85
N GLY A 494 52.14 -17.96 -29.52
CA GLY A 494 53.37 -18.19 -28.75
C GLY A 494 53.04 -19.06 -27.54
N SER A 495 53.40 -20.34 -27.59
CA SER A 495 53.28 -21.30 -26.50
C SER A 495 54.38 -21.11 -25.47
N TRP A 496 54.04 -20.96 -24.19
CA TRP A 496 54.96 -21.21 -23.08
C TRP A 496 54.16 -21.76 -21.89
N GLN A 497 54.46 -23.01 -21.51
CA GLN A 497 53.97 -23.65 -20.28
C GLN A 497 54.76 -23.16 -19.06
N PRO A 498 54.12 -23.08 -17.88
CA PRO A 498 54.82 -23.17 -16.61
C PRO A 498 54.49 -24.49 -15.86
N PRO A 499 55.32 -24.86 -14.86
CA PRO A 499 55.66 -26.24 -14.54
C PRO A 499 54.74 -26.88 -13.50
N GLU A 500 54.58 -28.20 -13.62
CA GLU A 500 54.09 -29.12 -12.60
C GLU A 500 54.99 -29.08 -11.36
N ALA A 501 54.67 -28.21 -10.39
CA ALA A 501 55.19 -28.33 -9.02
C ALA A 501 54.42 -27.41 -8.05
N GLU A 502 53.11 -27.60 -7.91
CA GLU A 502 52.39 -27.04 -6.74
C GLU A 502 51.04 -27.74 -6.45
N VAL A 503 50.92 -29.03 -6.80
CA VAL A 503 49.70 -29.83 -6.55
C VAL A 503 49.80 -30.70 -5.29
N GLU A 504 50.94 -30.74 -4.61
CA GLU A 504 51.17 -31.67 -3.49
C GLU A 504 51.19 -31.03 -2.09
N SER A 505 50.66 -29.80 -1.91
CA SER A 505 50.64 -29.13 -0.59
C SER A 505 49.28 -28.60 -0.12
N ILE A 506 48.17 -28.91 -0.81
CA ILE A 506 46.81 -28.56 -0.37
C ILE A 506 45.97 -29.82 -0.07
N ARG A 507 46.56 -30.79 0.62
CA ARG A 507 45.86 -31.99 1.12
C ARG A 507 45.85 -32.16 2.64
N ALA A 508 46.28 -31.14 3.39
CA ALA A 508 46.35 -31.22 4.84
C ALA A 508 45.67 -30.02 5.52
N ALA A 509 44.32 -30.04 5.56
CA ALA A 509 43.49 -29.48 6.63
C ALA A 509 42.00 -29.63 6.26
N LEU A 510 41.47 -30.86 6.40
CA LEU A 510 40.04 -31.15 6.34
C LEU A 510 39.61 -31.73 7.68
N SER A 511 38.70 -31.04 8.39
CA SER A 511 37.75 -31.65 9.33
C SER A 511 36.38 -31.00 9.08
N GLU A 512 35.46 -31.76 8.47
CA GLU A 512 34.29 -32.37 9.12
C GLU A 512 33.11 -31.40 9.32
N THR A 513 32.30 -31.23 8.27
CA THR A 513 30.84 -31.44 8.21
C THR A 513 30.30 -30.99 6.84
N ALA A 514 29.37 -31.79 6.28
CA ALA A 514 28.75 -31.73 4.94
C ALA A 514 29.66 -32.06 3.72
N VAL A 515 29.38 -33.20 3.08
CA VAL A 515 30.03 -33.66 1.84
C VAL A 515 29.36 -32.98 0.64
N PRO A 516 30.08 -32.24 -0.23
CA PRO A 516 29.53 -31.72 -1.47
C PRO A 516 29.08 -32.89 -2.36
N THR A 517 27.82 -32.93 -2.74
CA THR A 517 27.29 -33.96 -3.64
C THR A 517 27.85 -33.75 -5.05
N ARG A 518 28.95 -34.46 -5.38
CA ARG A 518 29.39 -34.61 -6.77
C ARG A 518 28.36 -35.46 -7.52
N ARG A 519 27.49 -34.86 -8.32
CA ARG A 519 26.71 -35.57 -9.35
C ARG A 519 27.72 -36.26 -10.28
N ARG A 520 27.81 -37.60 -10.23
CA ARG A 520 28.61 -38.37 -11.21
C ARG A 520 27.92 -38.25 -12.58
N GLY A 521 28.49 -37.44 -13.48
CA GLY A 521 28.10 -37.38 -14.90
C GLY A 521 27.28 -36.18 -15.36
N GLY A 522 26.98 -35.20 -14.50
CA GLY A 522 26.30 -33.95 -14.91
C GLY A 522 27.27 -32.87 -15.42
N LYS A 523 26.81 -31.99 -16.33
CA LYS A 523 27.56 -30.76 -16.68
C LYS A 523 27.85 -29.96 -15.40
N PRO A 524 29.08 -29.41 -15.23
CA PRO A 524 29.41 -28.63 -14.05
C PRO A 524 28.57 -27.35 -14.00
N ILE A 525 28.08 -26.99 -12.80
CA ILE A 525 27.40 -25.72 -12.58
C ILE A 525 28.45 -24.61 -12.53
N THR A 526 28.29 -23.56 -13.32
CA THR A 526 29.27 -22.47 -13.42
C THR A 526 28.62 -21.09 -13.37
N VAL A 527 29.32 -20.10 -12.81
CA VAL A 527 28.92 -18.68 -12.88
C VAL A 527 29.06 -18.18 -14.32
N THR A 528 28.01 -17.59 -14.89
CA THR A 528 28.02 -17.05 -16.26
C THR A 528 28.19 -15.55 -16.29
N ASN A 529 27.53 -14.82 -15.37
CA ASN A 529 27.57 -13.36 -15.33
C ASN A 529 27.58 -12.87 -13.88
N ILE A 530 28.24 -11.74 -13.65
CA ILE A 530 28.23 -11.01 -12.39
C ILE A 530 27.75 -9.59 -12.68
N TYR A 531 26.74 -9.15 -11.96
CA TYR A 531 26.18 -7.80 -12.09
C TYR A 531 26.23 -7.05 -10.77
N LEU A 532 26.60 -5.78 -10.88
CA LEU A 532 26.51 -4.80 -9.82
C LEU A 532 25.44 -3.76 -10.14
N TYR A 533 24.85 -3.20 -9.09
CA TYR A 533 23.94 -2.08 -9.14
C TYR A 533 24.46 -1.00 -8.18
N PRO A 534 25.54 -0.29 -8.53
CA PRO A 534 26.13 0.72 -7.66
C PRO A 534 25.09 1.72 -7.13
N ILE A 535 24.22 2.20 -8.02
CA ILE A 535 23.09 3.05 -7.68
C ILE A 535 21.81 2.20 -7.67
N LYS A 536 21.11 2.19 -6.53
CA LYS A 536 19.81 1.52 -6.35
C LYS A 536 18.85 1.98 -7.44
N SER A 537 18.13 1.02 -8.04
CA SER A 537 17.16 1.23 -9.14
C SER A 537 17.76 1.59 -10.51
N CYS A 538 19.08 1.79 -10.64
CA CYS A 538 19.73 2.09 -11.92
C CYS A 538 20.17 0.82 -12.68
N SER A 539 20.72 0.96 -13.88
CA SER A 539 21.11 -0.17 -14.74
C SER A 539 22.21 -1.05 -14.12
N ALA A 540 22.42 -2.23 -14.71
CA ALA A 540 23.44 -3.17 -14.28
C ALA A 540 24.83 -2.78 -14.79
N PHE A 541 25.84 -2.91 -13.94
CA PHE A 541 27.24 -2.89 -14.30
C PHE A 541 27.77 -4.33 -14.34
N GLU A 542 28.01 -4.85 -15.54
CA GLU A 542 28.50 -6.21 -15.76
C GLU A 542 30.02 -6.30 -15.62
N VAL A 543 30.50 -7.33 -14.93
CA VAL A 543 31.93 -7.54 -14.66
C VAL A 543 32.30 -9.01 -14.79
N THR A 544 33.58 -9.26 -15.10
CA THR A 544 34.14 -10.63 -15.18
C THR A 544 34.70 -11.11 -13.85
N GLU A 545 35.16 -10.18 -13.02
CA GLU A 545 35.68 -10.42 -11.67
C GLU A 545 35.32 -9.25 -10.76
N TRP A 546 35.00 -9.51 -9.50
CA TRP A 546 34.74 -8.42 -8.55
C TRP A 546 35.03 -8.77 -7.09
N PRO A 547 35.56 -7.82 -6.28
CA PRO A 547 35.77 -8.03 -4.86
C PRO A 547 34.48 -8.22 -4.08
N VAL A 548 34.48 -9.18 -3.18
CA VAL A 548 33.39 -9.46 -2.24
C VAL A 548 33.74 -8.86 -0.88
N GLY A 549 32.86 -8.01 -0.36
CA GLY A 549 32.98 -7.40 0.96
C GLY A 549 31.99 -7.99 1.98
N ASN A 550 32.07 -7.50 3.22
CA ASN A 550 31.17 -7.92 4.31
C ASN A 550 29.69 -7.57 4.07
N GLN A 551 29.41 -6.62 3.16
CA GLN A 551 28.06 -6.12 2.89
C GLN A 551 27.48 -6.63 1.55
N GLY A 552 28.24 -7.37 0.74
CA GLY A 552 27.87 -7.65 -0.64
C GLY A 552 29.06 -7.56 -1.58
N LEU A 553 28.80 -7.53 -2.89
CA LEU A 553 29.80 -7.09 -3.88
C LEU A 553 30.23 -5.66 -3.53
N LEU A 554 31.54 -5.37 -3.59
CA LEU A 554 32.06 -4.06 -3.23
C LEU A 554 31.38 -2.95 -4.06
N TYR A 555 30.86 -1.92 -3.39
CA TYR A 555 30.10 -0.81 -4.00
C TYR A 555 28.69 -1.15 -4.53
N ASP A 556 28.18 -2.38 -4.37
CA ASP A 556 26.80 -2.69 -4.75
C ASP A 556 25.79 -1.99 -3.83
N ARG A 557 24.85 -1.27 -4.44
CA ARG A 557 23.79 -0.49 -3.77
C ARG A 557 24.29 0.48 -2.71
N ASN A 558 25.48 1.04 -2.91
CA ASN A 558 26.02 2.06 -2.01
C ASN A 558 25.42 3.46 -2.24
N TRP A 559 24.72 3.68 -3.36
CA TRP A 559 24.05 4.94 -3.68
C TRP A 559 22.56 4.74 -3.95
N MET A 560 21.78 5.80 -3.75
CA MET A 560 20.38 5.86 -4.18
C MET A 560 19.99 7.27 -4.59
N VAL A 561 18.99 7.38 -5.46
CA VAL A 561 18.40 8.67 -5.84
C VAL A 561 17.24 8.98 -4.88
N VAL A 562 17.17 10.22 -4.41
CA VAL A 562 16.07 10.72 -3.57
C VAL A 562 15.43 11.95 -4.18
N ASN A 563 14.14 12.16 -3.93
CA ASN A 563 13.48 13.40 -4.29
C ASN A 563 13.83 14.54 -3.31
N GLN A 564 13.30 15.74 -3.55
CA GLN A 564 13.48 16.92 -2.70
C GLN A 564 13.07 16.73 -1.22
N ASN A 565 12.24 15.74 -0.90
CA ASN A 565 11.81 15.41 0.46
C ASN A 565 12.69 14.34 1.12
N GLY A 566 13.79 13.93 0.46
CA GLY A 566 14.66 12.85 0.91
C GLY A 566 14.05 11.45 0.78
N VAL A 567 12.95 11.28 0.03
CA VAL A 567 12.33 9.96 -0.17
C VAL A 567 13.02 9.23 -1.32
N CYS A 568 13.42 7.97 -1.10
CA CYS A 568 14.04 7.12 -2.12
C CYS A 568 13.14 6.98 -3.36
N MET A 569 13.71 7.27 -4.52
CA MET A 569 13.10 7.07 -5.82
C MET A 569 13.40 5.65 -6.30
N THR A 570 12.34 4.85 -6.44
CA THR A 570 12.47 3.45 -6.87
C THR A 570 12.18 3.30 -8.35
N GLN A 571 12.76 2.29 -9.01
CA GLN A 571 12.49 1.98 -10.42
C GLN A 571 11.00 1.76 -10.71
N LYS A 572 10.22 1.31 -9.72
CA LYS A 572 8.76 1.16 -9.83
C LYS A 572 8.07 2.51 -10.06
N GLN A 573 8.49 3.55 -9.34
CA GLN A 573 7.94 4.89 -9.40
C GLN A 573 8.49 5.68 -10.59
N GLU A 574 9.77 5.49 -10.90
CA GLU A 574 10.48 6.14 -12.01
C GLU A 574 11.26 5.09 -12.84
N PRO A 575 10.61 4.48 -13.86
CA PRO A 575 11.23 3.48 -14.70
C PRO A 575 12.48 3.97 -15.44
N ARG A 576 12.56 5.27 -15.76
CA ARG A 576 13.72 5.85 -16.48
C ARG A 576 15.04 5.73 -15.72
N LEU A 577 15.01 5.45 -14.41
CA LEU A 577 16.22 5.13 -13.65
C LEU A 577 16.97 3.93 -14.27
N CYS A 578 16.29 2.98 -14.92
CA CYS A 578 16.96 1.86 -15.60
C CYS A 578 17.91 2.29 -16.73
N LEU A 579 17.73 3.49 -17.28
CA LEU A 579 18.51 4.05 -18.38
C LEU A 579 19.79 4.75 -17.89
N VAL A 580 19.94 4.90 -16.58
CA VAL A 580 21.14 5.45 -15.95
C VAL A 580 22.14 4.32 -15.75
N ASN A 581 23.30 4.44 -16.41
CA ASN A 581 24.35 3.44 -16.48
C ASN A 581 25.55 3.83 -15.60
N PRO A 582 25.61 3.34 -14.35
CA PRO A 582 26.79 3.49 -13.50
C PRO A 582 27.87 2.46 -13.88
N SER A 583 29.13 2.88 -13.89
CA SER A 583 30.31 2.01 -14.02
C SER A 583 31.36 2.40 -12.99
N VAL A 584 31.99 1.43 -12.34
CA VAL A 584 32.94 1.68 -11.25
C VAL A 584 34.35 1.32 -11.72
N ASP A 585 35.26 2.30 -11.68
CA ASP A 585 36.69 2.10 -11.93
C ASP A 585 37.44 2.08 -10.59
N LEU A 586 37.80 0.87 -10.12
CA LEU A 586 38.52 0.68 -8.87
C LEU A 586 39.94 1.25 -8.90
N LYS A 587 40.58 1.35 -10.08
CA LYS A 587 41.96 1.86 -10.20
C LYS A 587 41.99 3.38 -10.10
N LYS A 588 41.06 4.04 -10.80
CA LYS A 588 40.88 5.51 -10.74
C LYS A 588 40.10 5.95 -9.51
N LYS A 589 39.46 5.01 -8.81
CA LYS A 589 38.62 5.24 -7.64
C LYS A 589 37.47 6.21 -7.92
N ILE A 590 36.83 6.04 -9.08
CA ILE A 590 35.67 6.84 -9.49
C ILE A 590 34.52 5.93 -9.95
N MET A 591 33.30 6.44 -9.81
CA MET A 591 32.12 5.93 -10.50
C MET A 591 31.76 6.89 -11.62
N ILE A 592 31.59 6.40 -12.85
CA ILE A 592 31.14 7.17 -14.01
C ILE A 592 29.67 6.83 -14.25
N ILE A 593 28.83 7.85 -14.38
CA ILE A 593 27.40 7.74 -14.65
C ILE A 593 27.14 8.24 -16.07
N GLN A 594 26.42 7.45 -16.86
CA GLN A 594 26.09 7.76 -18.24
C GLN A 594 24.60 7.51 -18.50
N ALA A 595 23.98 8.34 -19.34
CA ALA A 595 22.65 8.09 -19.88
C ALA A 595 22.60 8.69 -21.29
N GLU A 596 21.73 8.15 -22.14
CA GLU A 596 21.54 8.67 -23.50
C GLU A 596 21.11 10.14 -23.46
N GLY A 597 21.73 10.98 -24.30
CA GLY A 597 21.45 12.42 -24.37
C GLY A 597 22.03 13.26 -23.22
N MET A 598 22.84 12.67 -22.33
CA MET A 598 23.47 13.36 -21.20
C MET A 598 24.99 13.21 -21.28
N ASP A 599 25.73 14.28 -20.94
CA ASP A 599 27.18 14.20 -20.80
C ASP A 599 27.56 13.29 -19.61
N PRO A 600 28.55 12.38 -19.75
CA PRO A 600 29.01 11.54 -18.65
C PRO A 600 29.48 12.37 -17.44
N ILE A 601 29.13 11.92 -16.24
CA ILE A 601 29.52 12.58 -14.99
C ILE A 601 30.22 11.60 -14.05
N SER A 602 31.22 12.06 -13.30
CA SER A 602 32.05 11.21 -12.42
C SER A 602 31.90 11.57 -10.95
N ILE A 603 31.93 10.56 -10.09
CA ILE A 603 31.85 10.69 -8.63
C ILE A 603 33.05 9.99 -8.00
N SER A 604 33.74 10.65 -7.06
CA SER A 604 34.84 10.04 -6.30
C SER A 604 34.34 8.95 -5.36
N LEU A 605 35.02 7.79 -5.36
CA LEU A 605 34.75 6.71 -4.41
C LEU A 605 35.35 6.96 -3.02
N GLU A 606 36.31 7.89 -2.89
CA GLU A 606 37.05 8.13 -1.64
C GLU A 606 36.49 9.28 -0.80
N GLU A 607 35.79 10.22 -1.42
CA GLU A 607 35.34 11.44 -0.75
C GLU A 607 34.00 11.28 -0.02
N ASN A 608 34.01 11.57 1.28
CA ASN A 608 32.82 11.90 2.07
C ASN A 608 32.79 13.42 2.29
N THR A 609 32.88 14.20 1.22
CA THR A 609 32.92 15.68 1.25
C THR A 609 31.53 16.32 1.33
N GLY A 610 30.47 15.53 1.18
CA GLY A 610 29.08 15.97 1.28
C GLY A 610 28.61 16.26 2.72
N LYS A 611 27.60 17.13 2.85
CA LYS A 611 26.90 17.34 4.12
C LYS A 611 26.27 16.02 4.59
N GLU A 612 26.43 15.68 5.87
CA GLU A 612 25.78 14.51 6.47
C GLU A 612 24.26 14.70 6.41
N ALA A 613 23.56 13.75 5.79
CA ALA A 613 22.12 13.72 5.69
C ALA A 613 21.60 12.44 6.35
N VAL A 614 20.59 12.56 7.19
CA VAL A 614 19.87 11.41 7.76
C VAL A 614 18.63 11.20 6.92
N ILE A 615 18.56 10.06 6.22
CA ILE A 615 17.48 9.76 5.30
C ILE A 615 16.77 8.47 5.72
N CYS A 616 15.45 8.47 5.59
CA CYS A 616 14.59 7.35 5.93
C CYS A 616 14.37 6.49 4.68
N GLU A 617 14.75 5.21 4.73
CA GLU A 617 14.64 4.29 3.59
C GLU A 617 13.18 3.90 3.28
N SER A 618 12.24 4.09 4.21
CA SER A 618 10.83 3.67 4.06
C SER A 618 9.86 4.41 4.98
N LYS A 619 8.56 4.41 4.62
CA LYS A 619 7.43 4.89 5.45
C LYS A 619 7.12 3.98 6.65
N VAL A 620 7.71 2.77 6.76
CA VAL A 620 7.27 1.73 7.73
C VAL A 620 8.42 1.10 8.56
N CYS A 621 9.68 1.57 8.49
CA CYS A 621 10.72 1.02 9.38
C CYS A 621 11.78 2.02 9.84
N SER A 622 12.18 1.87 11.11
CA SER A 622 12.97 2.73 11.99
C SER A 622 14.49 2.73 11.76
N HIS A 623 14.97 2.15 10.66
CA HIS A 623 16.40 2.09 10.35
C HIS A 623 16.87 3.39 9.68
N ARG A 624 17.39 4.31 10.49
CA ARG A 624 18.05 5.54 10.00
C ARG A 624 19.45 5.19 9.51
N VAL A 625 19.65 5.23 8.20
CA VAL A 625 20.98 5.05 7.61
C VAL A 625 21.64 6.42 7.48
N LYS A 626 22.90 6.53 7.95
CA LYS A 626 23.69 7.73 7.72
C LYS A 626 24.09 7.81 6.26
N THR A 627 23.77 8.92 5.60
CA THR A 627 24.04 9.12 4.18
C THR A 627 24.78 10.43 3.94
N TYR A 628 25.47 10.53 2.80
CA TYR A 628 26.12 11.74 2.34
C TYR A 628 25.53 12.16 1.00
N ASP A 629 25.31 13.46 0.86
CA ASP A 629 24.89 14.07 -0.39
C ASP A 629 26.07 14.12 -1.38
N CYS A 630 25.85 13.71 -2.64
CA CYS A 630 26.90 13.71 -3.67
C CYS A 630 27.12 15.08 -4.33
N GLY A 631 26.46 16.15 -3.88
CA GLY A 631 26.70 17.52 -4.31
C GLY A 631 25.76 18.03 -5.40
N GLU A 632 25.80 19.35 -5.63
CA GLU A 632 24.85 20.04 -6.53
C GLU A 632 25.02 19.66 -8.01
N GLU A 633 26.24 19.36 -8.45
CA GLU A 633 26.50 18.97 -9.83
C GLU A 633 25.82 17.64 -10.18
N ILE A 634 25.96 16.64 -9.30
CA ILE A 634 25.29 15.34 -9.44
C ILE A 634 23.78 15.48 -9.31
N ALA A 635 23.31 16.29 -8.36
CA ALA A 635 21.89 16.59 -8.21
C ALA A 635 21.30 17.24 -9.47
N GLY A 636 22.03 18.18 -10.07
CA GLY A 636 21.66 18.83 -11.33
C GLY A 636 21.56 17.83 -12.48
N TRP A 637 22.55 16.93 -12.60
CA TRP A 637 22.55 15.89 -13.63
C TRP A 637 21.32 14.98 -13.54
N PHE A 638 21.03 14.43 -12.37
CA PHE A 638 19.85 13.58 -12.17
C PHE A 638 18.54 14.36 -12.35
N SER A 639 18.49 15.61 -11.87
CA SER A 639 17.29 16.45 -11.98
C SER A 639 16.95 16.79 -13.42
N MET A 640 17.98 17.08 -14.22
CA MET A 640 17.84 17.31 -15.66
C MET A 640 17.38 16.04 -16.38
N PHE A 641 18.02 14.90 -16.11
CA PHE A 641 17.64 13.63 -16.73
C PHE A 641 16.19 13.23 -16.40
N LEU A 642 15.80 13.28 -15.12
CA LEU A 642 14.46 12.85 -14.67
C LEU A 642 13.37 13.92 -14.81
N GLY A 643 13.74 15.16 -15.17
CA GLY A 643 12.81 16.28 -15.31
C GLY A 643 12.19 16.76 -14.00
N ARG A 644 12.79 16.44 -12.84
CA ARG A 644 12.28 16.81 -11.51
C ARG A 644 13.41 16.93 -10.48
N PRO A 645 13.29 17.80 -9.46
CA PRO A 645 14.32 17.94 -8.44
C PRO A 645 14.59 16.63 -7.69
N CYS A 646 15.83 16.15 -7.79
CA CYS A 646 16.31 14.95 -7.11
C CYS A 646 17.82 15.02 -6.84
N ARG A 647 18.29 14.17 -5.93
CA ARG A 647 19.68 14.16 -5.46
C ARG A 647 20.17 12.73 -5.37
N LEU A 648 21.46 12.52 -5.62
CA LEU A 648 22.12 11.26 -5.35
C LEU A 648 22.70 11.30 -3.94
N ILE A 649 22.43 10.25 -3.18
CA ILE A 649 22.97 10.07 -1.83
C ILE A 649 23.75 8.77 -1.74
N ARG A 650 24.78 8.77 -0.92
CA ARG A 650 25.69 7.65 -0.67
C ARG A 650 25.56 7.15 0.76
N GLN A 651 25.52 5.85 0.98
CA GLN A 651 25.58 5.25 2.31
C GLN A 651 26.95 5.49 2.96
N SER A 652 26.95 5.89 4.24
CA SER A 652 28.18 6.01 5.03
C SER A 652 28.77 4.62 5.30
N SER A 653 30.06 4.45 5.01
CA SER A 653 30.76 3.21 5.34
C SER A 653 30.92 3.09 6.86
N ASP A 654 30.52 1.96 7.45
CA ASP A 654 30.68 1.64 8.89
C ASP A 654 32.14 1.61 9.41
N MET A 655 33.11 1.86 8.53
CA MET A 655 34.55 1.82 8.83
C MET A 655 34.98 2.77 9.95
N LYS A 656 34.23 3.86 10.23
CA LYS A 656 34.56 4.81 11.31
C LYS A 656 34.04 4.39 12.70
N ASN A 657 33.06 3.47 12.80
CA ASN A 657 32.48 3.08 14.09
C ASN A 657 33.36 2.10 14.89
N LYS A 658 34.34 1.43 14.24
CA LYS A 658 35.24 0.48 14.92
C LYS A 658 36.30 1.12 15.81
N LEU A 659 36.55 2.42 15.73
CA LEU A 659 37.54 3.10 16.58
C LEU A 659 37.00 3.56 17.93
N HIS A 660 35.68 3.57 18.17
CA HIS A 660 35.09 4.07 19.42
C HIS A 660 34.24 3.08 20.23
N GLN A 661 34.06 1.83 19.80
CA GLN A 661 33.43 0.79 20.62
C GLN A 661 34.44 -0.27 21.07
N LYS A 662 35.28 0.10 22.04
CA LYS A 662 35.78 -0.87 23.02
C LYS A 662 34.83 -0.80 24.22
N ASN A 663 34.19 -1.94 24.52
CA ASN A 663 33.28 -2.23 25.63
C ASN A 663 31.79 -2.21 25.30
N THR A 664 31.26 -3.34 24.84
CA THR A 664 30.00 -3.93 25.33
C THR A 664 29.89 -5.38 24.85
N LYS A 665 29.33 -6.23 25.72
CA LYS A 665 29.30 -7.70 25.59
C LYS A 665 28.51 -8.16 24.36
N ALA A 666 28.97 -9.27 23.79
CA ALA A 666 28.39 -9.95 22.63
C ALA A 666 26.93 -10.38 22.85
N SER A 667 26.02 -9.86 22.02
CA SER A 667 24.75 -10.49 21.67
C SER A 667 24.51 -10.29 20.18
N THR A 668 24.22 -11.39 19.47
CA THR A 668 23.65 -11.50 18.11
C THR A 668 24.27 -10.61 17.01
N THR A 669 24.92 -11.28 16.05
CA THR A 669 25.50 -10.73 14.82
C THR A 669 24.49 -9.94 13.98
N ASN A 670 24.32 -8.65 14.29
CA ASN A 670 23.66 -7.69 13.40
C ASN A 670 24.62 -7.36 12.25
N ILE A 671 24.46 -8.04 11.12
CA ILE A 671 25.16 -7.72 9.87
C ILE A 671 24.55 -6.42 9.34
N SER A 672 25.37 -5.37 9.25
CA SER A 672 25.01 -4.09 8.63
C SER A 672 24.82 -4.31 7.12
N LEU A 673 23.60 -4.57 6.68
CA LEU A 673 23.26 -4.63 5.26
C LEU A 673 23.46 -3.25 4.62
N SER A 674 23.95 -3.18 3.38
CA SER A 674 23.92 -1.94 2.60
C SER A 674 22.47 -1.54 2.27
N LEU A 675 22.19 -0.56 1.40
CA LEU A 675 20.81 -0.16 0.99
C LEU A 675 20.07 -1.26 0.17
N VAL A 676 20.19 -2.52 0.59
CA VAL A 676 19.60 -3.71 -0.03
C VAL A 676 18.27 -4.04 0.65
N ASN A 677 17.31 -4.54 -0.13
CA ASN A 677 15.95 -4.72 0.36
C ASN A 677 15.80 -5.95 1.26
N GLU A 678 16.38 -7.10 0.90
CA GLU A 678 16.08 -8.40 1.55
C GLU A 678 17.32 -9.27 1.80
N ALA A 679 18.31 -9.31 0.90
CA ALA A 679 19.56 -10.06 1.08
C ALA A 679 20.73 -9.49 0.26
N GLN A 680 21.97 -9.90 0.56
CA GLN A 680 23.19 -9.34 -0.05
C GLN A 680 23.32 -9.64 -1.55
N TYR A 681 22.85 -10.81 -2.00
CA TYR A 681 22.90 -11.20 -3.41
C TYR A 681 21.60 -11.87 -3.82
N LEU A 682 21.24 -11.66 -5.07
CA LEU A 682 20.24 -12.46 -5.78
C LEU A 682 20.95 -13.35 -6.81
N LEU A 683 20.68 -14.65 -6.76
CA LEU A 683 21.13 -15.62 -7.75
C LEU A 683 19.97 -16.12 -8.61
N ILE A 684 20.20 -16.21 -9.92
CA ILE A 684 19.27 -16.84 -10.86
C ILE A 684 19.99 -17.85 -11.74
N ASN A 685 19.24 -18.83 -12.23
CA ASN A 685 19.73 -19.87 -13.13
C ASN A 685 19.24 -19.63 -14.57
N VAL A 686 20.15 -19.76 -15.54
CA VAL A 686 19.85 -19.63 -16.98
C VAL A 686 18.80 -20.65 -17.42
N ALA A 687 18.81 -21.88 -16.89
CA ALA A 687 17.80 -22.88 -17.23
C ALA A 687 16.39 -22.46 -16.79
N SER A 688 16.26 -21.85 -15.60
CA SER A 688 15.01 -21.26 -15.10
C SER A 688 14.53 -20.11 -15.99
N ILE A 689 15.45 -19.28 -16.49
CA ILE A 689 15.13 -18.18 -17.42
C ILE A 689 14.64 -18.72 -18.77
N LEU A 690 15.29 -19.75 -19.32
CA LEU A 690 14.91 -20.37 -20.59
C LEU A 690 13.49 -20.96 -20.52
N GLN A 691 13.18 -21.68 -19.45
CA GLN A 691 11.83 -22.21 -19.25
C GLN A 691 10.79 -21.07 -19.16
N LEU A 692 11.12 -20.00 -18.43
CA LEU A 692 10.24 -18.83 -18.36
C LEU A 692 10.08 -18.14 -19.73
N LYS A 693 11.16 -18.05 -20.52
CA LYS A 693 11.15 -17.49 -21.88
C LYS A 693 10.17 -18.25 -22.77
N GLU A 694 10.16 -19.58 -22.75
CA GLU A 694 9.22 -20.38 -23.54
C GLU A 694 7.76 -20.04 -23.23
N HIS A 695 7.42 -19.84 -21.95
CA HIS A 695 6.08 -19.44 -21.54
C HIS A 695 5.72 -18.00 -21.92
N ILE A 696 6.69 -17.07 -21.87
CA ILE A 696 6.46 -15.66 -22.23
C ILE A 696 6.38 -15.50 -23.75
N SER A 697 7.26 -16.15 -24.51
CA SER A 697 7.29 -16.07 -25.97
C SER A 697 6.00 -16.60 -26.62
N ALA A 698 5.27 -17.50 -25.97
CA ALA A 698 3.95 -17.91 -26.42
C ALA A 698 2.89 -16.78 -26.36
N ARG A 699 3.17 -15.69 -25.63
CA ARG A 699 2.25 -14.56 -25.39
C ARG A 699 2.72 -13.24 -25.97
N LEU A 700 3.99 -13.14 -26.39
CA LEU A 700 4.54 -11.94 -27.02
C LEU A 700 4.54 -12.05 -28.53
N GLU A 701 4.33 -10.92 -29.19
CA GLU A 701 4.37 -10.80 -30.65
C GLU A 701 5.81 -10.73 -31.18
N GLU A 702 6.79 -10.39 -30.33
CA GLU A 702 8.20 -10.25 -30.68
C GLU A 702 9.11 -11.21 -29.88
N PRO A 703 10.20 -11.70 -30.49
CA PRO A 703 11.17 -12.57 -29.81
C PRO A 703 11.96 -11.80 -28.75
N LEU A 704 11.95 -12.33 -27.52
CA LEU A 704 12.75 -11.79 -26.41
C LEU A 704 14.16 -12.37 -26.40
N GLU A 705 15.17 -11.51 -26.30
CA GLU A 705 16.54 -11.94 -26.07
C GLU A 705 16.77 -12.41 -24.62
N ILE A 706 17.63 -13.42 -24.44
CA ILE A 706 17.85 -14.02 -23.12
C ILE A 706 18.53 -13.03 -22.17
N GLU A 707 19.46 -12.23 -22.71
CA GLU A 707 20.22 -11.23 -21.98
C GLU A 707 19.31 -10.14 -21.41
N GLU A 708 18.29 -9.74 -22.18
CA GLU A 708 17.29 -8.78 -21.74
C GLU A 708 16.44 -9.33 -20.58
N LEU A 709 15.99 -10.59 -20.70
CA LEU A 709 15.29 -11.31 -19.63
C LEU A 709 16.13 -11.39 -18.35
N ILE A 710 17.40 -11.79 -18.45
CA ILE A 710 18.33 -11.85 -17.31
C ILE A 710 18.42 -10.49 -16.60
N ARG A 711 18.56 -9.40 -17.37
CA ARG A 711 18.67 -8.04 -16.83
C ARG A 711 17.40 -7.61 -16.08
N ARG A 712 16.20 -8.02 -16.51
CA ARG A 712 14.92 -7.72 -15.81
C ARG A 712 14.87 -8.31 -14.40
N PHE A 713 15.51 -9.46 -14.15
CA PHE A 713 15.56 -10.07 -12.83
C PHE A 713 16.53 -9.39 -11.86
N ARG A 714 17.42 -8.55 -12.39
CA ARG A 714 18.37 -7.76 -11.61
C ARG A 714 19.15 -8.60 -10.58
N ALA A 715 19.58 -9.79 -11.01
CA ALA A 715 20.37 -10.70 -10.19
C ALA A 715 21.81 -10.21 -10.12
N ASN A 716 22.49 -10.48 -8.99
CA ASN A 716 23.91 -10.20 -8.86
C ASN A 716 24.76 -11.33 -9.47
N ILE A 717 24.28 -12.58 -9.37
CA ILE A 717 24.98 -13.77 -9.83
C ILE A 717 24.05 -14.54 -10.76
N VAL A 718 24.53 -14.83 -11.96
CA VAL A 718 23.84 -15.71 -12.93
C VAL A 718 24.66 -16.97 -13.08
N ILE A 719 24.00 -18.12 -13.06
CA ILE A 719 24.64 -19.43 -13.20
C ILE A 719 24.04 -20.24 -14.34
N SER A 720 24.83 -21.16 -14.88
CA SER A 720 24.36 -22.22 -15.76
C SER A 720 24.29 -23.51 -14.97
N ALA A 721 23.08 -23.96 -14.64
CA ALA A 721 22.82 -25.26 -14.04
C ALA A 721 21.96 -26.12 -15.01
N PRO A 722 22.06 -27.45 -14.96
CA PRO A 722 21.37 -28.32 -15.91
C PRO A 722 19.83 -28.32 -15.80
N GLU A 723 19.28 -28.16 -14.61
CA GLU A 723 17.84 -28.25 -14.34
C GLU A 723 17.24 -26.87 -14.01
N SER A 724 16.05 -26.58 -14.54
CA SER A 724 15.31 -25.36 -14.18
C SER A 724 14.86 -25.42 -12.72
N PHE A 725 15.03 -24.31 -12.00
CA PHE A 725 14.65 -24.13 -10.59
C PHE A 725 15.37 -25.05 -9.59
N GLU A 726 16.40 -25.80 -9.99
CA GLU A 726 17.15 -26.64 -9.05
C GLU A 726 17.81 -25.83 -7.92
N GLU A 727 18.06 -24.53 -8.16
CA GLU A 727 18.59 -23.60 -7.17
C GLU A 727 17.70 -23.46 -5.92
N GLU A 728 16.40 -23.72 -6.03
CA GLU A 728 15.45 -23.58 -4.92
C GLU A 728 15.62 -24.67 -3.85
N GLU A 729 16.25 -25.79 -4.19
CA GLU A 729 16.50 -26.93 -3.29
C GLU A 729 17.81 -26.80 -2.49
N TRP A 730 18.58 -25.74 -2.74
CA TRP A 730 19.89 -25.53 -2.12
C TRP A 730 19.75 -24.88 -0.75
N ALA A 731 20.54 -25.38 0.21
CA ALA A 731 20.71 -24.78 1.53
C ALA A 731 21.94 -23.88 1.58
N GLU A 732 23.03 -24.27 0.91
CA GLU A 732 24.28 -23.52 0.82
C GLU A 732 24.90 -23.68 -0.56
N ILE A 733 25.73 -22.73 -0.98
CA ILE A 733 26.55 -22.85 -2.19
C ILE A 733 27.99 -22.40 -1.91
N SER A 734 28.96 -23.05 -2.56
CA SER A 734 30.35 -22.60 -2.60
C SER A 734 30.75 -22.19 -4.01
N ILE A 735 31.43 -21.04 -4.15
CA ILE A 735 31.97 -20.55 -5.42
C ILE A 735 33.44 -20.19 -5.19
N GLY A 736 34.36 -21.05 -5.63
CA GLY A 736 35.77 -20.92 -5.27
C GLY A 736 35.97 -21.01 -3.75
N ALA A 737 36.57 -19.98 -3.14
CA ALA A 737 36.76 -19.89 -1.69
C ALA A 737 35.55 -19.31 -0.94
N LEU A 738 34.59 -18.73 -1.65
CA LEU A 738 33.41 -18.09 -1.07
C LEU A 738 32.35 -19.13 -0.70
N ARG A 739 31.74 -18.99 0.47
CA ARG A 739 30.59 -19.78 0.90
C ARG A 739 29.38 -18.87 1.13
N PHE A 740 28.23 -19.30 0.63
CA PHE A 740 26.99 -18.56 0.75
C PHE A 740 25.90 -19.44 1.35
N GLN A 741 25.15 -18.89 2.30
CA GLN A 741 23.92 -19.48 2.80
C GLN A 741 22.75 -19.06 1.92
N VAL A 742 21.87 -20.00 1.58
CA VAL A 742 20.60 -19.72 0.91
C VAL A 742 19.59 -19.29 1.96
N VAL A 743 19.11 -18.05 1.87
CA VAL A 743 18.14 -17.48 2.82
C VAL A 743 16.71 -17.91 2.48
N GLY A 744 16.42 -18.05 1.18
CA GLY A 744 15.09 -18.42 0.69
C GLY A 744 14.82 -17.92 -0.74
N PRO A 745 13.61 -18.20 -1.26
CA PRO A 745 13.20 -17.77 -2.59
C PRO A 745 12.95 -16.25 -2.65
N CYS A 746 13.22 -15.63 -3.81
CA CYS A 746 12.99 -14.20 -4.03
C CYS A 746 11.59 -13.95 -4.62
N SER A 747 10.74 -13.26 -3.85
CA SER A 747 9.43 -12.80 -4.33
C SER A 747 9.59 -11.66 -5.32
N ARG A 748 9.20 -11.86 -6.59
CA ARG A 748 9.33 -10.85 -7.64
C ARG A 748 8.16 -9.88 -7.65
N CYS A 749 8.48 -8.64 -7.99
CA CYS A 749 7.55 -7.53 -8.09
C CYS A 749 7.59 -6.88 -9.48
N GLN A 750 6.86 -5.77 -9.66
CA GLN A 750 6.73 -5.03 -10.92
C GLN A 750 8.04 -4.62 -11.61
N ILE A 751 9.18 -4.67 -10.92
CA ILE A 751 10.49 -4.35 -11.51
C ILE A 751 10.81 -5.25 -12.72
N ILE A 752 10.40 -6.52 -12.72
CA ILE A 752 10.65 -7.43 -13.85
C ILE A 752 9.87 -7.04 -15.12
N CYS A 753 8.80 -6.25 -14.96
CA CYS A 753 8.01 -5.74 -16.07
C CYS A 753 8.67 -4.54 -16.76
N ILE A 754 9.72 -3.96 -16.18
CA ILE A 754 10.40 -2.78 -16.76
C ILE A 754 11.48 -3.27 -17.72
N ASP A 755 11.37 -2.88 -18.97
CA ASP A 755 12.43 -3.04 -19.96
C ASP A 755 13.65 -2.24 -19.51
N GLN A 756 14.79 -2.92 -19.34
CA GLN A 756 15.99 -2.27 -18.82
C GLN A 756 16.75 -1.44 -19.88
N GLN A 757 16.31 -1.47 -21.14
CA GLN A 757 16.87 -0.69 -22.25
C GLN A 757 15.99 0.50 -22.63
N SER A 758 14.66 0.35 -22.61
CA SER A 758 13.72 1.43 -22.97
C SER A 758 13.07 2.12 -21.76
N GLY A 759 13.02 1.46 -20.61
CA GLY A 759 12.26 1.91 -19.44
C GLY A 759 10.75 1.73 -19.57
N GLU A 760 10.27 1.12 -20.66
CA GLU A 760 8.85 0.83 -20.85
C GLU A 760 8.38 -0.33 -19.98
N ARG A 761 7.09 -0.32 -19.64
CA ARG A 761 6.48 -1.37 -18.81
C ARG A 761 5.79 -2.41 -19.70
N ASN A 762 6.34 -3.61 -19.72
CA ASN A 762 5.70 -4.79 -20.31
C ASN A 762 5.02 -5.63 -19.22
N LYS A 763 3.68 -5.69 -19.28
CA LYS A 763 2.83 -6.28 -18.24
C LYS A 763 2.74 -7.82 -18.32
N GLU A 764 3.24 -8.44 -19.38
CA GLU A 764 3.14 -9.88 -19.62
C GLU A 764 4.08 -10.71 -18.74
N PHE A 765 5.21 -10.13 -18.31
CA PHE A 765 6.25 -10.85 -17.56
C PHE A 765 5.78 -11.35 -16.20
N LEU A 766 5.16 -10.49 -15.39
CA LEU A 766 4.69 -10.88 -14.06
C LEU A 766 3.50 -11.84 -14.14
N GLN A 767 2.65 -11.67 -15.17
CA GLN A 767 1.52 -12.58 -15.44
C GLN A 767 2.01 -13.98 -15.82
N SER A 768 3.00 -14.05 -16.70
CA SER A 768 3.58 -15.31 -17.18
C SER A 768 4.38 -16.01 -16.09
N LEU A 769 5.14 -15.28 -15.28
CA LEU A 769 5.80 -15.85 -14.11
C LEU A 769 4.79 -16.45 -13.12
N SER A 770 3.73 -15.71 -12.80
CA SER A 770 2.69 -16.20 -11.89
C SER A 770 1.95 -17.43 -12.43
N ALA A 771 1.64 -17.46 -13.73
CA ALA A 771 1.00 -18.60 -14.38
C ALA A 771 1.90 -19.85 -14.36
N THR A 772 3.19 -19.69 -14.64
CA THR A 772 4.17 -20.79 -14.67
C THR A 772 4.40 -21.39 -13.27
N ARG A 773 4.25 -20.58 -12.22
CA ARG A 773 4.63 -20.94 -10.84
C ARG A 773 3.43 -21.17 -9.92
N GLY A 774 2.26 -21.50 -10.47
CA GLY A 774 1.08 -21.84 -9.67
C GLY A 774 0.66 -20.73 -8.70
N ARG A 775 0.53 -19.49 -9.21
CA ARG A 775 0.17 -18.26 -8.47
C ARG A 775 1.26 -17.65 -7.59
N LYS A 776 2.41 -18.29 -7.44
CA LYS A 776 3.57 -17.68 -6.77
C LYS A 776 4.32 -16.77 -7.75
N THR A 777 4.91 -15.69 -7.28
CA THR A 777 5.77 -14.81 -8.10
C THR A 777 7.25 -14.98 -7.74
N ASN A 778 7.64 -16.15 -7.24
CA ASN A 778 9.01 -16.41 -6.80
C ASN A 778 9.90 -16.74 -8.00
N PHE A 779 11.09 -16.13 -8.07
CA PHE A 779 12.11 -16.45 -9.06
C PHE A 779 13.50 -16.10 -8.53
N GLY A 780 14.39 -17.08 -8.54
CA GLY A 780 15.74 -16.96 -7.99
C GLY A 780 15.78 -17.09 -6.47
N ILE A 781 16.99 -17.17 -5.94
CA ILE A 781 17.26 -17.37 -4.51
C ILE A 781 18.11 -16.24 -3.93
N TYR A 782 17.85 -15.92 -2.67
CA TYR A 782 18.65 -14.97 -1.91
C TYR A 782 19.83 -15.66 -1.25
N LEU A 783 20.99 -15.02 -1.33
CA LEU A 783 22.22 -15.49 -0.74
C LEU A 783 22.77 -14.50 0.30
N MET A 784 23.38 -15.04 1.34
CA MET A 784 24.20 -14.29 2.30
C MET A 784 25.60 -14.90 2.38
N ASN A 785 26.63 -14.05 2.31
CA ASN A 785 28.01 -14.51 2.41
C ASN A 785 28.32 -14.95 3.85
N GLN A 786 28.92 -16.13 3.99
CA GLN A 786 29.48 -16.63 5.25
C GLN A 786 31.00 -16.37 5.22
N PRO A 787 31.50 -15.29 5.85
CA PRO A 787 32.92 -14.96 5.78
C PRO A 787 33.77 -16.04 6.45
N LEU A 788 34.66 -16.69 5.68
CA LEU A 788 35.78 -17.44 6.24
C LEU A 788 36.78 -16.45 6.84
N ARG A 789 37.45 -16.83 7.94
CA ARG A 789 38.55 -16.04 8.52
C ARG A 789 39.79 -16.09 7.60
N SER A 790 39.73 -15.38 6.49
CA SER A 790 40.80 -15.19 5.50
C SER A 790 41.20 -13.71 5.47
N SER A 791 42.50 -13.42 5.30
CA SER A 791 43.07 -12.07 5.28
C SER A 791 43.16 -11.45 3.89
N LEU A 792 42.76 -12.16 2.83
CA LEU A 792 42.75 -11.68 1.45
C LEU A 792 41.33 -11.28 1.01
N PRO A 793 41.16 -10.26 0.15
CA PRO A 793 39.84 -9.94 -0.41
C PRO A 793 39.40 -11.09 -1.32
N ASP A 794 38.32 -11.77 -0.95
CA ASP A 794 37.76 -12.84 -1.76
C ASP A 794 37.17 -12.24 -3.05
N ILE A 795 37.59 -12.76 -4.21
CA ILE A 795 37.15 -12.29 -5.53
C ILE A 795 36.15 -13.30 -6.10
N LEU A 796 35.00 -12.82 -6.57
CA LEU A 796 34.04 -13.61 -7.33
C LEU A 796 34.40 -13.54 -8.82
N LEU A 797 34.52 -14.69 -9.49
CA LEU A 797 34.98 -14.82 -10.87
C LEU A 797 33.94 -15.52 -11.75
N VAL A 798 33.66 -14.95 -12.93
CA VAL A 798 32.90 -15.64 -14.00
C VAL A 798 33.66 -16.91 -14.42
N GLY A 799 32.92 -17.99 -14.68
CA GLY A 799 33.46 -19.31 -14.99
C GLY A 799 33.79 -20.18 -13.77
N SER A 800 33.71 -19.62 -12.55
CA SER A 800 33.91 -20.40 -11.33
C SER A 800 32.87 -21.51 -11.20
N GLN A 801 33.31 -22.68 -10.76
CA GLN A 801 32.42 -23.79 -10.45
C GLN A 801 31.60 -23.47 -9.19
N VAL A 802 30.30 -23.76 -9.24
CA VAL A 802 29.36 -23.65 -8.13
C VAL A 802 29.12 -25.04 -7.56
N LEU A 803 29.32 -25.19 -6.25
CA LEU A 803 29.10 -26.44 -5.52
C LEU A 803 27.95 -26.25 -4.53
N PRO A 804 26.73 -26.72 -4.86
CA PRO A 804 25.59 -26.61 -3.96
C PRO A 804 25.58 -27.72 -2.88
N VAL A 805 24.97 -27.41 -1.75
CA VAL A 805 24.57 -28.33 -0.68
C VAL A 805 23.05 -28.31 -0.64
N LEU A 806 22.41 -29.48 -0.72
CA LEU A 806 20.94 -29.59 -0.71
C LEU A 806 20.37 -29.41 0.69
N LYS A 807 19.12 -28.97 0.79
CA LYS A 807 18.35 -28.98 2.04
C LYS A 807 18.18 -30.43 2.52
N GLU A 808 18.38 -30.69 3.81
CA GLU A 808 18.04 -32.00 4.38
C GLU A 808 16.52 -32.19 4.34
N ASN A 809 16.05 -33.26 3.69
CA ASN A 809 14.65 -33.67 3.77
C ASN A 809 14.35 -34.09 5.21
N THR A 810 13.71 -33.23 6.00
CA THR A 810 12.95 -33.68 7.17
C THR A 810 11.67 -34.34 6.67
N GLU A 811 11.80 -35.56 6.12
CA GLU A 811 10.67 -36.49 6.14
C GLU A 811 10.40 -36.82 7.61
N ILE A 812 9.31 -36.25 8.12
CA ILE A 812 8.73 -36.67 9.39
C ILE A 812 8.32 -38.14 9.21
N GLN A 813 9.18 -39.06 9.66
CA GLN A 813 8.74 -40.44 9.86
C GLN A 813 7.58 -40.44 10.84
N PRO A 814 6.44 -41.11 10.53
CA PRO A 814 5.38 -41.27 11.50
C PRO A 814 5.95 -42.04 12.70
N PRO A 815 5.63 -41.65 13.94
CA PRO A 815 6.20 -42.28 15.11
C PRO A 815 5.84 -43.77 15.10
N THR A 816 6.87 -44.60 15.10
CA THR A 816 6.75 -46.04 15.30
C THR A 816 6.02 -46.29 16.61
N SER A 817 4.90 -47.01 16.52
CA SER A 817 4.13 -47.52 17.64
C SER A 817 5.03 -48.35 18.56
N SER A 818 5.35 -47.81 19.73
CA SER A 818 5.79 -48.59 20.88
C SER A 818 4.62 -48.69 21.86
N GLU A 819 3.96 -49.84 21.85
CA GLU A 819 3.23 -50.35 23.01
C GLU A 819 4.21 -50.42 24.20
N GLU A 820 3.85 -49.84 25.34
CA GLU A 820 3.74 -50.58 26.61
C GLU A 820 3.34 -49.68 27.81
N LYS A 821 2.23 -50.09 28.43
CA LYS A 821 1.98 -50.24 29.88
C LYS A 821 1.62 -49.02 30.75
N CYS A 822 0.37 -49.09 31.20
CA CYS A 822 -0.18 -48.60 32.46
C CYS A 822 0.78 -48.69 33.66
N SER A 823 0.79 -47.64 34.50
CA SER A 823 0.42 -47.68 35.93
C SER A 823 0.81 -46.39 36.65
N GLY A 824 -0.11 -45.79 37.41
CA GLY A 824 0.17 -44.74 38.41
C GLY A 824 -0.73 -43.53 38.32
#